data_AF-A0A3M1TUZ7-F1
#
_entry.id   AF-A0A3M1TUZ7-F1
#
_cell.length_a   1.000
_cell.length_b   1.000
_cell.length_c   1.000
_cell.angle_alpha   90.00
_cell.angle_beta   90.00
_cell.angle_gamma   90.00
#
_symmetry.space_group_name_H-M   'P 1'
#
loop_
_entity.id
_entity.type
_entity.pdbx_description
1 polymer ?
#
loop_
_entity_poly.entity_id
_entity_poly.type
_entity_poly.pdbx_seq_one_letter_code
_entity_poly.pdbx_strand_id
1 'polypeptide(L)'
;MRAAGNGRHTLLFVDDEADVLDLLANTFEEDYVCLTASSGPEALRLLQAHEVSLMITDQRMPGMSGVELIERAHEVRPDLTCILLTAYTDPPDIIDAINRGQVYRYLTKPWDVQDIVLTVEGALEKLELKRENERLLVEAQHRLAALEVLYEVSRRAAALGSYAEVIDTVSELLERVVPLDVSATLVRADPGRPGTLTLRCRRPVSEAALEALKAEVLDAYAGSGGAPLAEPDLLVRVTGRRAGSERIEHLASHLVIPLASAGRHAGVLVVAAEAEGVFGQEERHLLDLLANQAADALAALRTKLDAERTRMQKMVDDMADGLLMTDASGEVAIVNPAARRLLGLDPAEPVTSVLLQQRLGFYPFDLVRGWERSGSRSVTEDLQIGERTLHSVVSPVVEPDGRLAGVVVALRDVTEERRLQSRKEEFVSIVSHELRTPLTTIVGSLDLVLSGFVGPVTEKQRRYLDLAKSATDKLNNIVDDLLDLSSLANGRVKLDLDLHVLEELVDEAVASYGPVFERKGIHVCVRKPASSTRVLVDRDRMQQVLGNLLTNASKFTPEGGLVEIEVFDASAAAGRVGFSVWNNGAPIAEEDLERVFEKFERLESAGKVRGTGLGLPICRSIVEAHGGAVWAESTGGDGARFVVTLPIELEEHAGTPVAPSEEEAEAGTRVRGKRVLVVDDDHGSAWALKGLLLRAGLTVQVSHRADEALSLARRRRPDLILVDLHMPGVDGVRLIEILRHDPDTRRIPIVAVSGVRDGGRALRAGASAFLTKPFDAGRLLQTVAPLLGGRAEGRRVLVVDDDASIRALCVETLRGLGYAVAEACDAKSFLEQLSAFRPELVLMDVGLPDGDGFELLSKLKADRATTFTSVIFISARHDLREKVRALRLGGDDYITKPFEALELGARVESVLRRRESELAASPTTRLPGSSAIEREVERRIARGEAFTLCYLDLDNLKAFNDHYGYAKADGIILQTGDLLREVVGSFGNPDDFIGHVAGDDFVVVTTPARAEKVCREFIAAFDRIIPLYYEREDRERGYIETEDRYGTVRRFPIMSVSAVAVTDTGGTYGSHTEMAGVAAGLKKRAKAIEGSVYLEDAATERASA
;
A
#
# COMPACT_ATOMS: atom_id res chain seq x y z
N MET A 1 46.14 78.26 6.88
CA MET A 1 44.85 78.85 6.48
C MET A 1 43.84 78.47 7.56
N ARG A 2 43.42 79.43 8.39
CA ARG A 2 42.39 79.23 9.42
C ARG A 2 41.06 78.95 8.70
N ALA A 3 40.56 77.72 8.81
CA ALA A 3 39.24 77.34 8.32
C ALA A 3 38.20 77.92 9.29
N ALA A 4 37.46 78.92 8.80
CA ALA A 4 36.35 79.53 9.50
C ALA A 4 35.17 78.55 9.57
N GLY A 5 34.70 78.25 10.79
CA GLY A 5 33.51 77.46 10.99
C GLY A 5 33.47 76.72 12.32
N ASN A 6 33.72 77.39 13.45
CA ASN A 6 33.26 76.93 14.76
C ASN A 6 33.12 78.15 15.67
N GLY A 7 32.00 78.26 16.39
CA GLY A 7 31.82 79.32 17.38
C GLY A 7 33.01 79.33 18.34
N ARG A 8 33.49 80.52 18.72
CA ARG A 8 34.62 80.63 19.67
C ARG A 8 34.35 79.73 20.87
N HIS A 9 35.23 78.75 21.11
CA HIS A 9 35.12 77.88 22.27
C HIS A 9 35.04 78.72 23.54
N THR A 10 34.17 78.31 24.45
CA THR A 10 34.02 78.98 25.74
C THR A 10 34.88 78.28 26.77
N LEU A 11 35.84 78.99 27.37
CA LEU A 11 36.74 78.53 28.41
C LEU A 11 36.26 79.04 29.76
N LEU A 12 36.23 78.18 30.78
CA LEU A 12 35.91 78.58 32.16
C LEU A 12 37.15 78.41 33.03
N PHE A 13 37.68 79.50 33.58
CA PHE A 13 38.79 79.51 34.53
C PHE A 13 38.26 79.65 35.95
N VAL A 14 38.76 78.83 36.88
CA VAL A 14 38.31 78.78 38.28
C VAL A 14 39.51 78.79 39.21
N ASP A 15 39.65 79.84 40.02
CA ASP A 15 40.76 80.03 40.95
C ASP A 15 40.32 81.01 42.05
N ASP A 16 40.78 80.85 43.28
CA ASP A 16 40.48 81.78 44.37
C ASP A 16 41.38 83.02 44.37
N GLU A 17 42.49 82.99 43.63
CA GLU A 17 43.36 84.14 43.42
C GLU A 17 42.94 84.97 42.19
N ALA A 18 42.48 86.20 42.42
CA ALA A 18 42.03 87.11 41.34
C ALA A 18 43.13 87.42 40.31
N ASP A 19 44.38 87.57 40.77
CA ASP A 19 45.53 87.84 39.88
C ASP A 19 45.78 86.68 38.90
N VAL A 20 45.49 85.44 39.30
CA VAL A 20 45.61 84.24 38.44
C VAL A 20 44.50 84.20 37.41
N LEU A 21 43.25 84.49 37.81
CA LEU A 21 42.11 84.57 36.89
C LEU A 21 42.33 85.63 35.81
N ASP A 22 42.81 86.81 36.20
CA ASP A 22 43.11 87.90 35.27
C ASP A 22 44.22 87.51 34.29
N LEU A 23 45.29 86.86 34.77
CA LEU A 23 46.37 86.36 33.91
C LEU A 23 45.86 85.33 32.89
N LEU A 24 45.04 84.37 33.32
CA LEU A 24 44.48 83.34 32.44
C LEU A 24 43.49 83.93 31.43
N ALA A 25 42.58 84.81 31.88
CA ALA A 25 41.62 85.46 30.99
C ALA A 25 42.34 86.31 29.92
N ASN A 26 43.31 87.14 30.31
CA ASN A 26 44.09 87.97 29.38
C ASN A 26 44.91 87.14 28.38
N THR A 27 45.33 85.93 28.76
CA THR A 27 46.11 85.04 27.88
C THR A 27 45.25 84.46 26.74
N PHE A 28 43.95 84.23 26.96
CA PHE A 28 43.08 83.49 26.04
C PHE A 28 41.93 84.32 25.43
N GLU A 29 41.71 85.56 25.89
CA GLU A 29 40.58 86.40 25.44
C GLU A 29 40.61 86.78 23.95
N GLU A 30 41.78 86.78 23.30
CA GLU A 30 41.90 87.11 21.87
C GLU A 30 41.29 86.03 20.97
N ASP A 31 41.43 84.75 21.32
CA ASP A 31 41.01 83.63 20.49
C ASP A 31 39.75 82.92 21.02
N TYR A 32 39.41 83.07 22.32
CA TYR A 32 38.35 82.32 23.00
C TYR A 32 37.39 83.19 23.82
N VAL A 33 36.19 82.67 24.11
CA VAL A 33 35.26 83.32 25.06
C VAL A 33 35.65 82.88 26.47
N CYS A 34 36.15 83.80 27.28
CA CYS A 34 36.66 83.49 28.62
C CYS A 34 35.61 83.83 29.70
N LEU A 35 35.30 82.86 30.56
CA LEU A 35 34.51 83.02 31.77
C LEU A 35 35.42 82.78 32.98
N THR A 36 35.26 83.55 34.04
CA THR A 36 36.05 83.40 35.27
C THR A 36 35.12 83.17 36.46
N ALA A 37 35.55 82.35 37.41
CA ALA A 37 34.86 82.10 38.66
C ALA A 37 35.86 82.07 39.82
N SER A 38 35.52 82.77 40.91
CA SER A 38 36.35 82.89 42.11
C SER A 38 36.15 81.74 43.11
N SER A 39 35.18 80.85 42.83
CA SER A 39 34.84 79.73 43.71
C SER A 39 34.12 78.61 42.95
N GLY A 40 34.22 77.37 43.46
CA GLY A 40 33.52 76.21 42.88
C GLY A 40 32.00 76.37 42.70
N PRO A 41 31.24 76.88 43.70
CA PRO A 41 29.79 77.13 43.54
C PRO A 41 29.45 78.17 42.48
N GLU A 42 30.32 79.15 42.23
CA GLU A 42 30.16 80.10 41.13
C GLU A 42 30.41 79.44 39.77
N ALA A 43 31.44 78.61 39.66
CA ALA A 43 31.75 77.84 38.46
C ALA A 43 30.59 76.90 38.05
N LEU A 44 29.97 76.18 39.00
CA LEU A 44 28.82 75.32 38.71
C LEU A 44 27.61 76.10 38.17
N ARG A 45 27.37 77.32 38.65
CA ARG A 45 26.30 78.19 38.12
C ARG A 45 26.59 78.63 36.69
N LEU A 46 27.83 79.00 36.38
CA LEU A 46 28.25 79.33 35.02
C LEU A 46 28.17 78.13 34.08
N LEU A 47 28.49 76.93 34.56
CA LEU A 47 28.36 75.69 33.78
C LEU A 47 26.90 75.35 33.43
N GLN A 48 25.92 75.80 34.21
CA GLN A 48 24.50 75.64 33.90
C GLN A 48 23.98 76.73 32.95
N ALA A 49 24.55 77.94 33.03
CA ALA A 49 24.10 79.09 32.24
C ALA A 49 24.75 79.18 30.84
N HIS A 50 25.94 78.59 30.65
CA HIS A 50 26.73 78.74 29.42
C HIS A 50 27.29 77.41 28.90
N GLU A 51 27.38 77.27 27.57
CA GLU A 51 27.98 76.10 26.91
C GLU A 51 29.52 76.16 26.89
N VAL A 52 30.12 75.92 28.05
CA VAL A 52 31.58 75.78 28.25
C VAL A 52 32.13 74.55 27.52
N SER A 53 33.17 74.74 26.72
CA SER A 53 33.88 73.68 25.98
C SER A 53 35.03 73.06 26.79
N LEU A 54 35.67 73.84 27.66
CA LEU A 54 36.82 73.42 28.48
C LEU A 54 36.81 74.18 29.81
N MET A 55 37.01 73.48 30.92
CA MET A 55 37.14 74.08 32.26
C MET A 55 38.57 73.93 32.77
N ILE A 56 39.14 74.99 33.33
CA ILE A 56 40.44 74.99 34.00
C ILE A 56 40.23 75.41 35.44
N THR A 57 40.63 74.59 36.41
CA THR A 57 40.40 74.86 37.83
C THR A 57 41.66 74.68 38.67
N ASP A 58 41.85 75.49 39.69
CA ASP A 58 42.85 75.24 40.73
C ASP A 58 42.47 74.03 41.60
N GLN A 59 43.48 73.30 42.08
CA GLN A 59 43.28 72.13 42.92
C GLN A 59 42.78 72.48 44.33
N ARG A 60 43.28 73.55 44.95
CA ARG A 60 43.06 73.88 46.36
C ARG A 60 42.35 75.23 46.52
N MET A 61 41.05 75.24 46.25
CA MET A 61 40.19 76.39 46.51
C MET A 61 39.45 76.28 47.85
N PRO A 62 39.19 77.39 48.56
CA PRO A 62 38.41 77.41 49.79
C PRO A 62 36.96 76.91 49.58
N GLY A 63 36.52 76.02 50.46
CA GLY A 63 35.13 75.53 50.52
C GLY A 63 34.75 74.43 49.52
N MET A 64 35.46 74.28 48.40
CA MET A 64 35.30 73.19 47.44
C MET A 64 36.61 72.98 46.67
N SER A 65 37.17 71.77 46.70
CA SER A 65 38.41 71.47 45.95
C SER A 65 38.17 71.43 44.44
N GLY A 66 39.22 71.65 43.63
CA GLY A 66 39.12 71.55 42.16
C GLY A 66 38.71 70.16 41.67
N VAL A 67 39.13 69.10 42.37
CA VAL A 67 38.74 67.72 42.05
C VAL A 67 37.24 67.50 42.33
N GLU A 68 36.75 67.98 43.47
CA GLU A 68 35.33 67.91 43.82
C GLU A 68 34.46 68.73 42.85
N LEU A 69 34.97 69.87 42.37
CA LEU A 69 34.30 70.66 41.34
C LEU A 69 34.18 69.90 40.01
N ILE A 70 35.25 69.22 39.58
CA ILE A 70 35.24 68.42 38.35
C ILE A 70 34.24 67.27 38.45
N GLU A 71 34.18 66.56 39.57
CA GLU A 71 33.21 65.49 39.81
C GLU A 71 31.77 66.01 39.65
N ARG A 72 31.43 67.13 40.31
CA ARG A 72 30.10 67.73 40.22
C ARG A 72 29.82 68.34 38.84
N ALA A 73 30.83 68.85 38.15
CA ALA A 73 30.69 69.37 36.80
C ALA A 73 30.33 68.25 35.80
N HIS A 74 30.91 67.06 35.96
CA HIS A 74 30.62 65.89 35.13
C HIS A 74 29.22 65.30 35.37
N GLU A 75 28.64 65.48 36.57
CA GLU A 75 27.23 65.12 36.82
C GLU A 75 26.28 65.93 35.94
N VAL A 76 26.62 67.20 35.68
CA VAL A 76 25.81 68.10 34.84
C VAL A 76 26.19 67.98 33.36
N ARG A 77 27.49 67.79 33.07
CA ARG A 77 28.03 67.64 31.71
C ARG A 77 29.09 66.54 31.65
N PRO A 78 28.69 65.30 31.33
CA PRO A 78 29.59 64.13 31.32
C PRO A 78 30.76 64.22 30.33
N ASP A 79 30.62 65.00 29.26
CA ASP A 79 31.65 65.17 28.22
C ASP A 79 32.51 66.44 28.39
N LEU A 80 32.46 67.11 29.55
CA LEU A 80 33.21 68.34 29.79
C LEU A 80 34.71 68.06 29.93
N THR A 81 35.51 68.57 29.00
CA THR A 81 36.97 68.50 29.10
C THR A 81 37.45 69.42 30.25
N CYS A 82 38.29 68.89 31.15
CA CYS A 82 38.77 69.62 32.33
C CYS A 82 40.30 69.60 32.47
N ILE A 83 40.91 70.72 32.86
CA ILE A 83 42.34 70.86 33.20
C ILE A 83 42.47 71.28 34.66
N LEU A 84 43.42 70.70 35.38
CA LEU A 84 43.67 70.98 36.79
C LEU A 84 45.00 71.72 36.97
N LEU A 85 44.99 72.88 37.64
CA LEU A 85 46.18 73.63 38.05
C LEU A 85 46.59 73.21 39.47
N THR A 86 47.86 72.90 39.71
CA THR A 86 48.34 72.42 41.03
C THR A 86 49.68 73.02 41.44
N ALA A 87 49.85 73.39 42.71
CA ALA A 87 51.10 73.95 43.25
C ALA A 87 52.04 72.90 43.89
N TYR A 88 51.68 71.61 43.93
CA TYR A 88 52.46 70.55 44.61
C TYR A 88 52.57 69.27 43.78
N THR A 89 53.76 68.67 43.76
CA THR A 89 54.06 67.35 43.18
C THR A 89 53.82 66.21 44.17
N ASP A 90 52.63 66.12 44.76
CA ASP A 90 52.25 64.95 45.59
C ASP A 90 51.53 63.87 44.75
N PRO A 91 52.09 62.65 44.61
CA PRO A 91 51.56 61.61 43.71
C PRO A 91 50.14 61.06 43.98
N PRO A 92 49.64 60.87 45.22
CA PRO A 92 48.42 60.09 45.47
C PRO A 92 47.14 60.74 44.95
N ASP A 93 46.94 62.03 45.22
CA ASP A 93 45.70 62.75 44.85
C ASP A 93 45.60 63.00 43.34
N ILE A 94 46.75 63.14 42.66
CA ILE A 94 46.83 63.26 41.20
C ILE A 94 46.52 61.91 40.53
N ILE A 95 46.98 60.80 41.11
CA ILE A 95 46.72 59.45 40.60
C ILE A 95 45.23 59.09 40.73
N ASP A 96 44.56 59.45 41.82
CA ASP A 96 43.14 59.12 42.00
C ASP A 96 42.22 59.91 41.04
N ALA A 97 42.54 61.18 40.75
CA ALA A 97 41.83 61.97 39.75
C ALA A 97 42.04 61.46 38.30
N ILE A 98 43.25 60.94 37.98
CA ILE A 98 43.55 60.33 36.67
C ILE A 98 42.87 58.97 36.53
N ASN A 99 42.89 58.13 37.57
CA ASN A 99 42.28 56.79 37.56
C ASN A 99 40.76 56.84 37.38
N ARG A 100 40.11 57.95 37.77
CA ARG A 100 38.67 58.19 37.53
C ARG A 100 38.37 58.74 36.14
N GLY A 101 39.39 59.07 35.33
CA GLY A 101 39.25 59.48 33.93
C GLY A 101 38.64 60.88 33.70
N GLN A 102 38.58 61.71 34.74
CA GLN A 102 37.79 62.96 34.75
C GLN A 102 38.58 64.22 34.37
N VAL A 103 39.89 64.11 34.13
CA VAL A 103 40.76 65.27 33.83
C VAL A 103 41.59 65.00 32.57
N TYR A 104 41.61 65.95 31.63
CA TYR A 104 42.37 65.87 30.39
C TYR A 104 43.88 65.95 30.65
N ARG A 105 44.32 66.93 31.46
CA ARG A 105 45.71 67.13 31.85
C ARG A 105 45.81 67.97 33.12
N TYR A 106 46.91 67.85 33.86
CA TYR A 106 47.25 68.76 34.95
C TYR A 106 48.47 69.62 34.58
N LEU A 107 48.54 70.81 35.17
CA LEU A 107 49.62 71.77 35.01
C LEU A 107 50.10 72.25 36.38
N THR A 108 51.42 72.31 36.56
CA THR A 108 52.06 72.68 37.83
C THR A 108 52.32 74.18 37.90
N LYS A 109 52.00 74.84 39.03
CA LYS A 109 52.29 76.25 39.31
C LYS A 109 53.72 76.42 39.88
N PRO A 110 54.53 77.40 39.43
CA PRO A 110 54.28 78.34 38.33
C PRO A 110 54.40 77.63 36.95
N TRP A 111 53.48 77.92 36.03
CA TRP A 111 53.47 77.38 34.66
C TRP A 111 54.11 78.35 33.68
N ASP A 112 54.67 77.81 32.59
CA ASP A 112 55.04 78.61 31.43
C ASP A 112 53.78 78.93 30.59
N VAL A 113 53.70 80.14 30.04
CA VAL A 113 52.54 80.58 29.25
C VAL A 113 52.39 79.74 27.97
N GLN A 114 53.50 79.29 27.37
CA GLN A 114 53.43 78.42 26.19
C GLN A 114 52.91 77.03 26.55
N ASP A 115 53.25 76.49 27.72
CA ASP A 115 52.81 75.17 28.16
C ASP A 115 51.29 75.11 28.40
N ILE A 116 50.69 76.16 28.96
CA ILE A 116 49.23 76.22 29.17
C ILE A 116 48.49 76.43 27.84
N VAL A 117 49.02 77.24 26.93
CA VAL A 117 48.42 77.44 25.59
C VAL A 117 48.41 76.13 24.81
N LEU A 118 49.56 75.44 24.72
CA LEU A 118 49.65 74.15 24.02
C LEU A 118 48.73 73.08 24.65
N THR A 119 48.55 73.12 25.97
CA THR A 119 47.65 72.19 26.67
C THR A 119 46.19 72.46 26.35
N VAL A 120 45.78 73.72 26.28
CA VAL A 120 44.41 74.13 25.92
C VAL A 120 44.11 73.81 24.46
N GLU A 121 45.02 74.15 23.54
CA GLU A 121 44.86 73.85 22.11
C GLU A 121 44.72 72.34 21.86
N GLY A 122 45.59 71.53 22.45
CA GLY A 122 45.52 70.07 22.33
C GLY A 122 44.25 69.46 22.95
N ALA A 123 43.67 70.10 23.97
CA ALA A 123 42.41 69.66 24.58
C ALA A 123 41.21 69.89 23.64
N LEU A 124 41.19 71.05 22.97
CA LEU A 124 40.14 71.41 22.02
C LEU A 124 40.25 70.60 20.72
N GLU A 125 41.46 70.39 20.19
CA GLU A 125 41.67 69.54 19.00
C GLU A 125 41.13 68.11 19.23
N LYS A 126 41.38 67.54 20.41
CA LYS A 126 40.85 66.21 20.78
C LYS A 126 39.32 66.19 20.82
N LEU A 127 38.68 67.28 21.29
CA LEU A 127 37.23 67.41 21.32
C LEU A 127 36.63 67.46 19.91
N GLU A 128 37.25 68.20 19.00
CA GLU A 128 36.83 68.29 17.60
C GLU A 128 36.97 66.94 16.88
N LEU A 129 38.13 66.27 17.04
CA LEU A 129 38.37 64.95 16.48
C LEU A 129 37.37 63.89 16.97
N LYS A 130 36.95 63.94 18.24
CA LYS A 130 35.93 63.03 18.78
C LYS A 130 34.59 63.22 18.07
N ARG A 131 34.14 64.47 17.93
CA ARG A 131 32.88 64.81 17.25
C ARG A 131 32.89 64.43 15.76
N GLU A 132 34.00 64.66 15.08
CA GLU A 132 34.15 64.28 13.67
C GLU A 132 34.11 62.76 13.49
N ASN A 133 34.80 62.01 14.36
CA ASN A 133 34.81 60.55 14.30
C ASN A 133 33.42 59.94 14.55
N GLU A 134 32.65 60.46 15.51
CA GLU A 134 31.27 60.02 15.75
C GLU A 134 30.38 60.23 14.52
N ARG A 135 30.52 61.37 13.83
CA ARG A 135 29.79 61.65 12.59
C ARG A 135 30.18 60.68 11.47
N LEU A 136 31.48 60.47 11.26
CA LEU A 136 32.00 59.54 10.24
C LEU A 136 31.56 58.10 10.51
N LEU A 137 31.46 57.69 11.78
CA LEU A 137 31.00 56.37 12.17
C LEU A 137 29.55 56.12 11.75
N VAL A 138 28.66 57.11 11.96
CA VAL A 138 27.24 57.02 11.55
C VAL A 138 27.13 56.92 10.02
N GLU A 139 27.89 57.74 9.28
CA GLU A 139 27.91 57.70 7.81
C GLU A 139 28.42 56.36 7.28
N ALA A 140 29.48 55.82 7.90
CA ALA A 140 30.02 54.51 7.54
C ALA A 140 29.03 53.37 7.83
N GLN A 141 28.29 53.43 8.94
CA GLN A 141 27.25 52.44 9.28
C GLN A 141 26.10 52.46 8.27
N HIS A 142 25.64 53.64 7.85
CA HIS A 142 24.62 53.78 6.79
C HIS A 142 25.10 53.18 5.44
N ARG A 143 26.35 53.45 5.04
CA ARG A 143 26.93 52.88 3.82
C ARG A 143 27.11 51.36 3.91
N LEU A 144 27.50 50.84 5.07
CA LEU A 144 27.67 49.40 5.29
C LEU A 144 26.32 48.67 5.18
N ALA A 145 25.26 49.21 5.77
CA ALA A 145 23.92 48.65 5.66
C ALA A 145 23.42 48.59 4.21
N ALA A 146 23.67 49.63 3.41
CA ALA A 146 23.33 49.64 1.98
C ALA A 146 24.10 48.57 1.18
N LEU A 147 25.39 48.38 1.46
CA LEU A 147 26.22 47.35 0.83
C LEU A 147 25.80 45.93 1.22
N GLU A 148 25.45 45.70 2.49
CA GLU A 148 24.94 44.41 2.97
C GLU A 148 23.64 44.04 2.24
N VAL A 149 22.73 45.00 2.06
CA VAL A 149 21.50 44.80 1.29
C VAL A 149 21.80 44.46 -0.17
N LEU A 150 22.70 45.18 -0.84
CA LEU A 150 23.10 44.89 -2.22
C LEU A 150 23.72 43.48 -2.36
N TYR A 151 24.59 43.10 -1.43
CA TYR A 151 25.19 41.77 -1.40
C TYR A 151 24.11 40.68 -1.16
N GLU A 152 23.14 40.96 -0.29
CA GLU A 152 22.05 40.04 0.00
C GLU A 152 21.13 39.82 -1.21
N VAL A 153 20.78 40.88 -1.96
CA VAL A 153 20.04 40.77 -3.23
C VAL A 153 20.83 39.94 -4.24
N SER A 154 22.11 40.24 -4.45
CA SER A 154 22.96 39.50 -5.41
C SER A 154 23.07 38.01 -5.05
N ARG A 155 23.28 37.69 -3.77
CA ARG A 155 23.38 36.31 -3.28
C ARG A 155 22.05 35.56 -3.37
N ARG A 156 20.95 36.21 -2.95
CA ARG A 156 19.61 35.59 -3.00
C ARG A 156 19.14 35.44 -4.44
N ALA A 157 19.41 36.38 -5.34
CA ALA A 157 19.03 36.31 -6.75
C ALA A 157 19.51 35.03 -7.47
N ALA A 158 20.67 34.49 -7.09
CA ALA A 158 21.16 33.21 -7.62
C ALA A 158 20.34 31.99 -7.17
N ALA A 159 19.61 32.11 -6.05
CA ALA A 159 18.85 31.04 -5.40
C ALA A 159 17.33 31.18 -5.56
N LEU A 160 16.81 32.35 -5.96
CA LEU A 160 15.37 32.60 -6.08
C LEU A 160 14.82 31.94 -7.36
N GLY A 161 13.65 31.31 -7.22
CA GLY A 161 13.03 30.49 -8.27
C GLY A 161 11.94 31.21 -9.06
N SER A 162 11.46 32.36 -8.58
CA SER A 162 10.36 33.08 -9.21
C SER A 162 10.53 34.61 -9.20
N TYR A 163 9.86 35.27 -10.16
CA TYR A 163 9.79 36.73 -10.25
C TYR A 163 9.22 37.37 -8.96
N ALA A 164 8.22 36.73 -8.34
CA ALA A 164 7.58 37.24 -7.12
C ALA A 164 8.53 37.24 -5.92
N GLU A 165 9.37 36.21 -5.77
CA GLU A 165 10.35 36.12 -4.68
C GLU A 165 11.45 37.18 -4.78
N VAL A 166 11.89 37.50 -6.00
CA VAL A 166 12.84 38.60 -6.25
C VAL A 166 12.22 39.93 -5.83
N ILE A 167 10.97 40.18 -6.21
CA ILE A 167 10.24 41.42 -5.89
C ILE A 167 9.99 41.54 -4.39
N ASP A 168 9.53 40.48 -3.73
CA ASP A 168 9.26 40.48 -2.29
C ASP A 168 10.56 40.71 -1.49
N THR A 169 11.67 40.10 -1.90
CA THR A 169 12.99 40.29 -1.27
C THR A 169 13.48 41.73 -1.42
N VAL A 170 13.40 42.29 -2.62
CA VAL A 170 13.82 43.68 -2.87
C VAL A 170 12.94 44.64 -2.05
N SER A 171 11.63 44.45 -2.04
CA SER A 171 10.69 45.31 -1.30
C SER A 171 10.92 45.26 0.21
N GLU A 172 11.19 44.09 0.78
CA GLU A 172 11.52 43.93 2.22
C GLU A 172 12.85 44.61 2.59
N LEU A 173 13.85 44.50 1.72
CA LEU A 173 15.16 45.11 1.98
C LEU A 173 15.10 46.64 1.88
N LEU A 174 14.26 47.18 0.99
CA LEU A 174 14.04 48.63 0.87
C LEU A 174 13.47 49.25 2.16
N GLU A 175 12.59 48.54 2.86
CA GLU A 175 12.03 49.01 4.14
C GLU A 175 13.09 49.27 5.22
N ARG A 176 14.26 48.64 5.11
CA ARG A 176 15.36 48.74 6.09
C ARG A 176 16.26 49.95 5.87
N VAL A 177 16.34 50.45 4.64
CA VAL A 177 17.35 51.45 4.24
C VAL A 177 16.71 52.76 3.77
N VAL A 178 15.47 52.72 3.26
CA VAL A 178 14.75 53.89 2.76
C VAL A 178 13.55 54.20 3.67
N PRO A 179 13.39 55.46 4.13
CA PRO A 179 12.24 55.89 4.93
C PRO A 179 10.97 55.99 4.07
N LEU A 180 10.33 54.85 3.82
CA LEU A 180 9.10 54.73 3.02
C LEU A 180 7.91 54.25 3.86
N ASP A 181 6.71 54.56 3.39
CA ASP A 181 5.43 54.08 3.94
C ASP A 181 4.78 53.00 3.08
N VAL A 182 4.91 53.13 1.76
CA VAL A 182 4.42 52.16 0.78
C VAL A 182 5.46 51.98 -0.32
N SER A 183 5.68 50.73 -0.74
CA SER A 183 6.40 50.42 -1.96
C SER A 183 5.47 49.73 -2.96
N ALA A 184 5.52 50.12 -4.22
CA ALA A 184 4.74 49.55 -5.31
C ALA A 184 5.67 49.07 -6.43
N THR A 185 5.58 47.80 -6.79
CA THR A 185 6.44 47.20 -7.82
C THR A 185 5.58 46.53 -8.89
N LEU A 186 5.71 46.97 -10.13
CA LEU A 186 5.05 46.37 -11.29
C LEU A 186 6.09 45.64 -12.13
N VAL A 187 5.88 44.36 -12.42
CA VAL A 187 6.74 43.57 -13.30
C VAL A 187 5.93 42.86 -14.36
N ARG A 188 6.44 42.90 -15.60
CA ARG A 188 5.91 42.16 -16.74
C ARG A 188 7.05 41.40 -17.42
N ALA A 189 7.15 40.11 -17.13
CA ALA A 189 8.23 39.26 -17.65
C ALA A 189 8.12 39.01 -19.17
N ASP A 190 6.89 38.93 -19.70
CA ASP A 190 6.62 38.65 -21.11
C ASP A 190 5.41 39.46 -21.62
N PRO A 191 5.44 40.00 -22.86
CA PRO A 191 4.28 40.62 -23.49
C PRO A 191 3.02 39.74 -23.50
N GLY A 192 3.14 38.41 -23.54
CA GLY A 192 1.99 37.49 -23.58
C GLY A 192 1.38 37.13 -22.22
N ARG A 193 1.90 37.66 -21.11
CA ARG A 193 1.42 37.35 -19.74
C ARG A 193 0.89 38.61 -19.04
N PRO A 194 -0.07 38.46 -18.10
CA PRO A 194 -0.52 39.57 -17.27
C PRO A 194 0.63 40.13 -16.44
N GLY A 195 0.68 41.46 -16.31
CA GLY A 195 1.60 42.14 -15.41
C GLY A 195 1.22 41.90 -13.96
N THR A 196 2.19 41.86 -13.06
CA THR A 196 1.94 41.73 -11.61
C THR A 196 2.33 43.02 -10.90
N LEU A 197 1.35 43.68 -10.28
CA LEU A 197 1.55 44.83 -9.41
C LEU A 197 1.51 44.39 -7.95
N THR A 198 2.60 44.63 -7.21
CA THR A 198 2.70 44.35 -5.78
C THR A 198 2.78 45.65 -4.99
N LEU A 199 1.79 45.92 -4.13
CA LEU A 199 1.74 47.06 -3.21
C LEU A 199 2.05 46.56 -1.79
N ARG A 200 3.10 47.06 -1.15
CA ARG A 200 3.49 46.65 0.20
C ARG A 200 3.41 47.83 1.16
N CYS A 201 2.56 47.71 2.19
CA CYS A 201 2.28 48.79 3.15
C CYS A 201 3.05 48.56 4.46
N ARG A 202 3.92 49.50 4.84
CA ARG A 202 4.60 49.52 6.15
C ARG A 202 3.68 50.05 7.25
N ARG A 203 2.87 51.05 6.93
CA ARG A 203 1.82 51.62 7.77
C ARG A 203 0.45 51.43 7.10
N PRO A 204 -0.66 51.41 7.87
CA PRO A 204 -2.00 51.36 7.29
C PRO A 204 -2.24 52.57 6.38
N VAL A 205 -2.63 52.33 5.13
CA VAL A 205 -2.91 53.37 4.11
C VAL A 205 -4.36 53.23 3.65
N SER A 206 -5.02 54.35 3.36
CA SER A 206 -6.41 54.32 2.88
C SER A 206 -6.52 53.76 1.46
N GLU A 207 -7.67 53.18 1.15
CA GLU A 207 -7.92 52.56 -0.16
C GLU A 207 -7.85 53.59 -1.30
N ALA A 208 -8.31 54.82 -1.04
CA ALA A 208 -8.20 55.93 -1.98
C ALA A 208 -6.74 56.29 -2.31
N ALA A 209 -5.86 56.31 -1.30
CA ALA A 209 -4.43 56.57 -1.49
C ALA A 209 -3.72 55.43 -2.23
N LEU A 210 -4.10 54.18 -2.00
CA LEU A 210 -3.56 53.03 -2.74
C LEU A 210 -4.02 53.01 -4.20
N GLU A 211 -5.26 53.38 -4.48
CA GLU A 211 -5.76 53.46 -5.86
C GLU A 211 -5.10 54.60 -6.64
N ALA A 212 -4.86 55.74 -5.99
CA ALA A 212 -4.08 56.83 -6.56
C ALA A 212 -2.64 56.40 -6.90
N LEU A 213 -1.99 55.68 -5.98
CA LEU A 213 -0.65 55.14 -6.21
C LEU A 213 -0.62 54.09 -7.33
N LYS A 214 -1.65 53.22 -7.44
CA LYS A 214 -1.79 52.25 -8.53
C LYS A 214 -1.86 52.96 -9.89
N ALA A 215 -2.66 54.03 -10.01
CA ALA A 215 -2.75 54.81 -11.24
C ALA A 215 -1.38 55.42 -11.61
N GLU A 216 -0.70 56.02 -10.64
CA GLU A 216 0.64 56.59 -10.82
C GLU A 216 1.67 55.54 -11.29
N VAL A 217 1.64 54.33 -10.74
CA VAL A 217 2.54 53.24 -11.14
C VAL A 217 2.30 52.78 -12.60
N LEU A 218 1.03 52.74 -13.02
CA LEU A 218 0.68 52.37 -14.40
C LEU A 218 1.11 53.45 -15.40
N ASP A 219 0.91 54.73 -15.05
CA ASP A 219 1.36 55.87 -15.85
C ASP A 219 2.89 55.90 -15.93
N ALA A 220 3.58 55.67 -14.82
CA ALA A 220 5.02 55.55 -14.76
C ALA A 220 5.56 54.41 -15.64
N TYR A 221 4.91 53.24 -15.62
CA TYR A 221 5.30 52.11 -16.46
C TYR A 221 5.15 52.43 -17.94
N ALA A 222 4.03 53.02 -18.36
CA ALA A 222 3.80 53.46 -19.72
C ALA A 222 4.82 54.54 -20.15
N GLY A 223 5.05 55.54 -19.30
CA GLY A 223 6.02 56.62 -19.53
C GLY A 223 7.47 56.13 -19.59
N SER A 224 7.78 55.03 -18.91
CA SER A 224 9.10 54.39 -18.94
C SER A 224 9.35 53.49 -20.16
N GLY A 225 8.39 53.37 -21.10
CA GLY A 225 8.53 52.54 -22.30
C GLY A 225 7.87 51.15 -22.20
N GLY A 226 7.11 50.88 -21.14
CA GLY A 226 6.24 49.70 -21.02
C GLY A 226 5.00 49.81 -21.92
N ALA A 227 4.52 48.68 -22.44
CA ALA A 227 3.26 48.66 -23.17
C ALA A 227 2.07 48.90 -22.20
N PRO A 228 1.08 49.73 -22.54
CA PRO A 228 -0.08 49.99 -21.69
C PRO A 228 -0.74 48.69 -21.23
N LEU A 229 -1.09 48.61 -19.95
CA LEU A 229 -1.77 47.46 -19.35
C LEU A 229 -3.21 47.85 -19.01
N ALA A 230 -4.16 47.08 -19.53
CA ALA A 230 -5.55 47.18 -19.11
C ALA A 230 -5.77 46.40 -17.81
N GLU A 231 -6.82 46.72 -17.03
CA GLU A 231 -7.12 46.02 -15.77
C GLU A 231 -7.22 44.48 -15.87
N PRO A 232 -7.78 43.86 -16.94
CA PRO A 232 -7.81 42.41 -17.07
C PRO A 232 -6.43 41.76 -17.21
N ASP A 233 -5.45 42.53 -17.66
CA ASP A 233 -4.06 42.09 -17.87
C ASP A 233 -3.17 42.40 -16.65
N LEU A 234 -3.77 42.77 -15.51
CA LEU A 234 -3.07 43.17 -14.30
C LEU A 234 -3.50 42.35 -13.10
N LEU A 235 -2.54 41.64 -12.49
CA LEU A 235 -2.71 40.97 -11.20
C LEU A 235 -2.22 41.90 -10.08
N VAL A 236 -3.13 42.37 -9.23
CA VAL A 236 -2.79 43.25 -8.09
C VAL A 236 -2.68 42.44 -6.81
N ARG A 237 -1.54 42.54 -6.14
CA ARG A 237 -1.25 41.91 -4.84
C ARG A 237 -0.93 43.00 -3.83
N VAL A 238 -1.66 43.04 -2.72
CA VAL A 238 -1.34 43.95 -1.60
C VAL A 238 -0.72 43.14 -0.45
N THR A 239 0.33 43.62 0.19
CA THR A 239 1.04 42.93 1.28
C THR A 239 1.40 43.92 2.40
N GLY A 240 1.80 43.43 3.58
CA GLY A 240 2.14 44.29 4.72
C GLY A 240 0.97 44.65 5.65
N ARG A 241 1.09 45.75 6.40
CA ARG A 241 0.13 46.18 7.43
C ARG A 241 -1.08 46.87 6.81
N ARG A 242 -2.25 46.21 6.85
CA ARG A 242 -3.50 46.69 6.23
C ARG A 242 -4.52 47.30 7.18
N ALA A 243 -4.40 47.10 8.50
CA ALA A 243 -5.39 47.54 9.49
C ALA A 243 -4.73 48.31 10.64
N GLY A 244 -5.36 49.43 11.03
CA GLY A 244 -4.96 50.28 12.15
C GLY A 244 -5.90 51.48 12.29
N SER A 245 -5.88 52.13 13.45
CA SER A 245 -6.75 53.26 13.82
C SER A 245 -6.35 54.57 13.16
N GLU A 246 -5.07 54.76 12.87
CA GLU A 246 -4.53 55.87 12.09
C GLU A 246 -4.13 55.35 10.70
N ARG A 247 -4.69 55.95 9.64
CA ARG A 247 -4.42 55.60 8.25
C ARG A 247 -3.82 56.79 7.54
N ILE A 248 -2.83 56.52 6.69
CA ILE A 248 -2.28 57.54 5.79
C ILE A 248 -3.31 57.79 4.69
N GLU A 249 -3.79 59.03 4.62
CA GLU A 249 -4.77 59.47 3.61
C GLU A 249 -4.12 60.06 2.36
N HIS A 250 -2.88 60.57 2.49
CA HIS A 250 -2.13 61.14 1.37
C HIS A 250 -0.64 60.80 1.50
N LEU A 251 -0.06 60.30 0.42
CA LEU A 251 1.38 60.14 0.26
C LEU A 251 1.90 61.42 -0.45
N ALA A 252 2.72 62.24 0.21
CA ALA A 252 3.13 63.54 -0.33
C ALA A 252 4.43 63.48 -1.14
N SER A 253 5.26 62.45 -0.90
CA SER A 253 6.52 62.22 -1.61
C SER A 253 6.47 60.88 -2.32
N HIS A 254 6.95 60.85 -3.57
CA HIS A 254 7.00 59.67 -4.42
C HIS A 254 8.33 59.65 -5.16
N LEU A 255 8.89 58.46 -5.36
CA LEU A 255 10.07 58.27 -6.18
C LEU A 255 9.89 57.04 -7.06
N VAL A 256 10.00 57.26 -8.37
CA VAL A 256 9.71 56.29 -9.43
C VAL A 256 11.00 55.90 -10.14
N ILE A 257 11.29 54.60 -10.21
CA ILE A 257 12.52 54.07 -10.81
C ILE A 257 12.19 52.90 -11.74
N PRO A 258 12.61 52.97 -13.02
CA PRO A 258 12.36 51.89 -13.97
C PRO A 258 13.23 50.66 -13.64
N LEU A 259 12.63 49.47 -13.76
CA LEU A 259 13.36 48.21 -13.74
C LEU A 259 13.72 47.86 -15.18
N ALA A 260 14.92 48.24 -15.62
CA ALA A 260 15.40 47.96 -16.97
C ALA A 260 16.81 47.36 -16.93
N SER A 261 17.01 46.30 -17.71
CA SER A 261 18.33 45.71 -17.93
C SER A 261 18.56 45.54 -19.43
N ALA A 262 19.78 45.87 -19.89
CA ALA A 262 20.20 45.80 -21.29
C ALA A 262 19.22 46.43 -22.31
N GLY A 263 18.59 47.56 -21.95
CA GLY A 263 17.67 48.30 -22.83
C GLY A 263 16.25 47.71 -22.93
N ARG A 264 15.91 46.74 -22.08
CA ARG A 264 14.58 46.12 -22.03
C ARG A 264 13.90 46.40 -20.69
N HIS A 265 12.69 46.97 -20.74
CA HIS A 265 11.90 47.31 -19.56
C HIS A 265 11.22 46.07 -18.98
N ALA A 266 11.64 45.65 -17.79
CA ALA A 266 11.05 44.56 -17.04
C ALA A 266 9.89 45.03 -16.13
N GLY A 267 9.88 46.31 -15.75
CA GLY A 267 8.92 46.83 -14.80
C GLY A 267 9.22 48.24 -14.28
N VAL A 268 8.57 48.62 -13.19
CA VAL A 268 8.82 49.87 -12.45
C VAL A 268 8.71 49.61 -10.94
N LEU A 269 9.54 50.29 -10.16
CA LEU A 269 9.51 50.34 -8.71
C LEU A 269 9.18 51.77 -8.28
N VAL A 270 8.21 51.92 -7.39
CA VAL A 270 7.78 53.20 -6.82
C VAL A 270 7.83 53.09 -5.30
N VAL A 271 8.42 54.09 -4.64
CA VAL A 271 8.36 54.23 -3.18
C VAL A 271 7.66 55.53 -2.83
N ALA A 272 6.85 55.51 -1.77
CA ALA A 272 6.03 56.63 -1.37
C ALA A 272 6.02 56.83 0.15
N ALA A 273 5.93 58.09 0.59
CA ALA A 273 5.92 58.49 1.98
C ALA A 273 4.92 59.64 2.23
N GLU A 274 4.36 59.70 3.43
CA GLU A 274 3.43 60.74 3.89
C GLU A 274 4.11 62.11 4.04
N ALA A 275 5.37 62.13 4.49
CA ALA A 275 6.10 63.38 4.70
C ALA A 275 6.64 63.97 3.37
N GLU A 276 6.71 65.30 3.29
CA GLU A 276 7.30 66.02 2.15
C GLU A 276 8.83 66.01 2.19
N GLY A 277 9.48 65.93 1.02
CA GLY A 277 10.94 66.08 0.89
C GLY A 277 11.75 64.91 1.45
N VAL A 278 11.13 63.74 1.63
CA VAL A 278 11.76 62.56 2.25
C VAL A 278 12.83 61.91 1.35
N PHE A 279 12.66 61.95 0.02
CA PHE A 279 13.56 61.32 -0.93
C PHE A 279 14.52 62.35 -1.54
N GLY A 280 15.78 62.33 -1.10
CA GLY A 280 16.86 63.15 -1.63
C GLY A 280 17.64 62.46 -2.76
N GLN A 281 18.81 63.02 -3.11
CA GLN A 281 19.67 62.41 -4.12
C GLN A 281 20.29 61.08 -3.67
N GLU A 282 20.53 60.90 -2.37
CA GLU A 282 21.13 59.69 -1.82
C GLU A 282 20.15 58.50 -1.90
N GLU A 283 18.89 58.69 -1.53
CA GLU A 283 17.85 57.66 -1.64
C GLU A 283 17.63 57.27 -3.11
N ARG A 284 17.63 58.25 -4.01
CA ARG A 284 17.52 58.00 -5.45
C ARG A 284 18.67 57.17 -5.97
N HIS A 285 19.90 57.52 -5.62
CA HIS A 285 21.07 56.76 -6.05
C HIS A 285 21.05 55.31 -5.53
N LEU A 286 20.67 55.13 -4.27
CA LEU A 286 20.54 53.80 -3.66
C LEU A 286 19.47 52.96 -4.36
N LEU A 287 18.29 53.54 -4.60
CA LEU A 287 17.20 52.84 -5.26
C LEU A 287 17.52 52.52 -6.72
N ASP A 288 18.25 53.40 -7.44
CA ASP A 288 18.73 53.12 -8.80
C ASP A 288 19.66 51.90 -8.81
N LEU A 289 20.57 51.78 -7.83
CA LEU A 289 21.44 50.61 -7.68
C LEU A 289 20.64 49.33 -7.42
N LEU A 290 19.64 49.39 -6.52
CA LEU A 290 18.80 48.24 -6.19
C LEU A 290 17.88 47.83 -7.34
N ALA A 291 17.31 48.80 -8.05
CA ALA A 291 16.49 48.57 -9.22
C ALA A 291 17.27 47.91 -10.36
N ASN A 292 18.51 48.36 -10.61
CA ASN A 292 19.39 47.74 -11.60
C ASN A 292 19.75 46.30 -11.22
N GLN A 293 20.13 46.05 -9.95
CA GLN A 293 20.40 44.70 -9.47
C GLN A 293 19.17 43.79 -9.56
N ALA A 294 17.99 44.30 -9.23
CA ALA A 294 16.73 43.57 -9.38
C ALA A 294 16.45 43.26 -10.85
N ALA A 295 16.63 44.22 -11.76
CA ALA A 295 16.44 44.02 -13.19
C ALA A 295 17.40 42.96 -13.77
N ASP A 296 18.66 42.95 -13.34
CA ASP A 296 19.65 41.94 -13.75
C ASP A 296 19.29 40.54 -13.21
N ALA A 297 18.83 40.44 -11.96
CA ALA A 297 18.34 39.19 -11.39
C ALA A 297 17.14 38.64 -12.17
N LEU A 298 16.19 39.51 -12.54
CA LEU A 298 15.02 39.12 -13.35
C LEU A 298 15.42 38.68 -14.77
N ALA A 299 16.43 39.32 -15.36
CA ALA A 299 16.97 38.94 -16.67
C ALA A 299 17.68 37.58 -16.61
N ALA A 300 18.51 37.34 -15.59
CA ALA A 300 19.20 36.07 -15.40
C ALA A 300 18.21 34.90 -15.19
N LEU A 301 17.16 35.11 -14.38
CA LEU A 301 16.12 34.11 -14.15
C LEU A 301 15.39 33.76 -15.46
N ARG A 302 15.10 34.76 -16.30
CA ARG A 302 14.51 34.55 -17.63
C ARG A 302 15.41 33.68 -18.49
N THR A 303 16.70 34.04 -18.63
CA THR A 303 17.66 33.29 -19.45
C THR A 303 17.79 31.85 -18.95
N LYS A 304 17.79 31.63 -17.63
CA LYS A 304 17.82 30.29 -17.04
C LYS A 304 16.58 29.47 -17.42
N LEU A 305 15.38 30.04 -17.28
CA LEU A 305 14.12 29.39 -17.63
C LEU A 305 14.05 29.08 -19.14
N ASP A 306 14.50 29.99 -20.00
CA ASP A 306 14.56 29.79 -21.45
C ASP A 306 15.56 28.68 -21.82
N ALA A 307 16.72 28.65 -21.16
CA ALA A 307 17.73 27.60 -21.35
C ALA A 307 17.22 26.23 -20.87
N GLU A 308 16.59 26.15 -19.70
CA GLU A 308 15.98 24.91 -19.19
C GLU A 308 14.88 24.40 -20.13
N ARG A 309 14.00 25.29 -20.60
CA ARG A 309 12.95 24.94 -21.57
C ARG A 309 13.53 24.41 -22.88
N THR A 310 14.55 25.08 -23.42
CA THR A 310 15.25 24.64 -24.64
C THR A 310 15.91 23.29 -24.44
N ARG A 311 16.51 23.05 -23.27
CA ARG A 311 17.15 21.78 -22.93
C ARG A 311 16.15 20.64 -22.80
N MET A 312 15.01 20.87 -22.14
CA MET A 312 13.93 19.88 -22.03
C MET A 312 13.37 19.51 -23.41
N GLN A 313 13.11 20.52 -24.26
CA GLN A 313 12.64 20.29 -25.62
C GLN A 313 13.62 19.43 -26.42
N LYS A 314 14.91 19.76 -26.37
CA LYS A 314 15.95 19.00 -27.06
C LYS A 314 16.08 17.56 -26.55
N MET A 315 15.99 17.34 -25.23
CA MET A 315 15.98 15.98 -24.67
C MET A 315 14.82 15.16 -25.22
N VAL A 316 13.61 15.71 -25.27
CA VAL A 316 12.43 15.04 -25.83
C VAL A 316 12.62 14.73 -27.32
N ASP A 317 13.19 15.67 -28.08
CA ASP A 317 13.39 15.52 -29.53
C ASP A 317 14.47 14.47 -29.88
N ASP A 318 15.54 14.37 -29.07
CA ASP A 318 16.65 13.44 -29.27
C ASP A 318 16.40 12.02 -28.71
N MET A 319 15.28 11.78 -28.02
CA MET A 319 14.92 10.46 -27.51
C MET A 319 14.81 9.42 -28.63
N ALA A 320 15.32 8.22 -28.38
CA ALA A 320 15.19 7.08 -29.28
C ALA A 320 13.78 6.48 -29.27
N ASP A 321 13.15 6.48 -28.09
CA ASP A 321 11.78 6.04 -27.89
C ASP A 321 10.79 7.13 -28.35
N GLY A 322 9.66 6.69 -28.90
CA GLY A 322 8.61 7.60 -29.30
C GLY A 322 7.89 8.18 -28.08
N LEU A 323 7.74 9.49 -28.00
CA LEU A 323 6.99 10.18 -26.95
C LEU A 323 5.89 11.04 -27.57
N LEU A 324 4.70 10.94 -27.00
CA LEU A 324 3.52 11.72 -27.36
C LEU A 324 2.85 12.25 -26.09
N MET A 325 2.37 13.49 -26.11
CA MET A 325 1.61 14.08 -25.01
C MET A 325 0.39 14.83 -25.54
N THR A 326 -0.74 14.69 -24.87
CA THR A 326 -1.96 15.45 -25.13
C THR A 326 -2.30 16.33 -23.93
N ASP A 327 -3.04 17.43 -24.16
CA ASP A 327 -3.59 18.27 -23.09
C ASP A 327 -4.89 17.70 -22.49
N ALA A 328 -5.50 18.40 -21.53
CA ALA A 328 -6.74 18.00 -20.86
C ALA A 328 -7.96 17.88 -21.80
N SER A 329 -7.91 18.52 -22.98
CA SER A 329 -8.96 18.45 -24.01
C SER A 329 -8.73 17.30 -25.01
N GLY A 330 -7.59 16.60 -24.90
CA GLY A 330 -7.19 15.54 -25.81
C GLY A 330 -6.48 16.04 -27.08
N GLU A 331 -6.20 17.34 -27.16
CA GLU A 331 -5.42 17.90 -28.25
C GLU A 331 -3.94 17.60 -28.06
N VAL A 332 -3.25 17.36 -29.16
CA VAL A 332 -1.86 16.93 -29.14
C VAL A 332 -0.96 18.10 -28.76
N ALA A 333 -0.33 18.01 -27.60
CA ALA A 333 0.56 19.03 -27.06
C ALA A 333 2.01 18.81 -27.51
N ILE A 334 2.49 17.55 -27.51
CA ILE A 334 3.87 17.19 -27.87
C ILE A 334 3.85 15.89 -28.67
N VAL A 335 4.63 15.83 -29.75
CA VAL A 335 4.99 14.59 -30.44
C VAL A 335 6.44 14.69 -30.86
N ASN A 336 7.28 13.79 -30.34
CA ASN A 336 8.69 13.81 -30.68
C ASN A 336 8.96 13.15 -32.06
N PRO A 337 10.13 13.40 -32.67
CA PRO A 337 10.49 12.83 -33.97
C PRO A 337 10.51 11.29 -33.97
N ALA A 338 10.89 10.64 -32.86
CA ALA A 338 10.90 9.19 -32.76
C ALA A 338 9.50 8.58 -32.84
N ALA A 339 8.50 9.18 -32.18
CA ALA A 339 7.10 8.74 -32.24
C ALA A 339 6.57 8.82 -33.67
N ARG A 340 6.88 9.90 -34.40
CA ARG A 340 6.51 10.03 -35.82
C ARG A 340 7.11 8.90 -36.67
N ARG A 341 8.39 8.55 -36.46
CA ARG A 341 9.05 7.46 -37.19
C ARG A 341 8.51 6.08 -36.85
N LEU A 342 8.23 5.81 -35.58
CA LEU A 342 7.70 4.53 -35.11
C LEU A 342 6.26 4.31 -35.58
N LEU A 343 5.44 5.36 -35.59
CA LEU A 343 4.04 5.33 -36.05
C LEU A 343 3.87 5.49 -37.57
N GLY A 344 4.96 5.71 -38.32
CA GLY A 344 4.93 5.89 -39.77
C GLY A 344 4.18 7.15 -40.22
N LEU A 345 4.29 8.24 -39.44
CA LEU A 345 3.66 9.54 -39.73
C LEU A 345 4.57 10.42 -40.60
N ASP A 346 3.98 11.20 -41.51
CA ASP A 346 4.72 12.18 -42.32
C ASP A 346 5.24 13.33 -41.44
N PRO A 347 6.51 13.78 -41.59
CA PRO A 347 7.06 14.91 -40.85
C PRO A 347 6.26 16.22 -40.99
N ALA A 348 5.62 16.45 -42.13
CA ALA A 348 4.90 17.70 -42.42
C ALA A 348 3.40 17.65 -42.08
N GLU A 349 2.87 16.46 -41.76
CA GLU A 349 1.44 16.30 -41.44
C GLU A 349 1.16 16.74 -39.99
N PRO A 350 0.12 17.57 -39.77
CA PRO A 350 -0.33 17.91 -38.43
C PRO A 350 -0.89 16.66 -37.74
N VAL A 351 -0.34 16.33 -36.58
CA VAL A 351 -0.78 15.17 -35.81
C VAL A 351 -2.02 15.55 -35.03
N THR A 352 -3.17 15.12 -35.54
CA THR A 352 -4.46 15.30 -34.86
C THR A 352 -4.78 14.09 -33.98
N SER A 353 -5.63 14.31 -32.99
CA SER A 353 -6.25 13.28 -32.16
C SER A 353 -6.83 12.12 -32.99
N VAL A 354 -7.48 12.45 -34.12
CA VAL A 354 -8.07 11.48 -35.06
C VAL A 354 -7.01 10.63 -35.78
N LEU A 355 -5.93 11.25 -36.25
CA LEU A 355 -4.85 10.55 -36.96
C LEU A 355 -4.12 9.57 -36.02
N LEU A 356 -3.93 9.96 -34.75
CA LEU A 356 -3.33 9.09 -33.74
C LEU A 356 -4.20 7.89 -33.42
N GLN A 357 -5.51 8.10 -33.27
CA GLN A 357 -6.46 7.01 -33.04
C GLN A 357 -6.43 5.98 -34.17
N GLN A 358 -6.31 6.44 -35.43
CA GLN A 358 -6.20 5.55 -36.59
C GLN A 358 -4.90 4.73 -36.62
N ARG A 359 -3.80 5.26 -36.08
CA ARG A 359 -2.49 4.59 -36.10
C ARG A 359 -2.26 3.69 -34.89
N LEU A 360 -2.67 4.14 -33.71
CA LEU A 360 -2.55 3.39 -32.47
C LEU A 360 -3.65 2.32 -32.33
N GLY A 361 -4.76 2.48 -33.04
CA GLY A 361 -5.93 1.59 -32.90
C GLY A 361 -6.82 1.92 -31.70
N PHE A 362 -6.37 2.82 -30.82
CA PHE A 362 -7.11 3.31 -29.66
C PHE A 362 -6.86 4.82 -29.44
N TYR A 363 -7.73 5.47 -28.67
CA TYR A 363 -7.53 6.87 -28.27
C TYR A 363 -6.84 6.91 -26.89
N PRO A 364 -5.61 7.48 -26.76
CA PRO A 364 -4.86 7.42 -25.50
C PRO A 364 -5.58 8.01 -24.29
N PHE A 365 -6.47 8.99 -24.53
CA PHE A 365 -7.27 9.62 -23.47
C PHE A 365 -8.31 8.68 -22.85
N ASP A 366 -8.78 7.69 -23.61
CA ASP A 366 -9.77 6.72 -23.15
C ASP A 366 -9.16 5.70 -22.18
N LEU A 367 -7.87 5.35 -22.34
CA LEU A 367 -7.14 4.46 -21.43
C LEU A 367 -6.89 5.07 -20.04
N VAL A 368 -7.00 6.39 -19.92
CA VAL A 368 -6.69 7.13 -18.68
C VAL A 368 -7.95 7.68 -18.01
N ARG A 369 -9.12 7.60 -18.65
CA ARG A 369 -10.40 7.99 -18.05
C ARG A 369 -10.69 7.16 -16.80
N GLY A 370 -10.74 7.80 -15.63
CA GLY A 370 -10.98 7.15 -14.34
C GLY A 370 -9.77 7.09 -13.39
N TRP A 371 -8.62 7.63 -13.81
CA TRP A 371 -7.40 7.72 -12.99
C TRP A 371 -7.61 8.40 -11.61
N GLU A 372 -8.57 9.34 -11.49
CA GLU A 372 -8.95 10.01 -10.23
C GLU A 372 -9.39 9.03 -9.13
N ARG A 373 -9.79 7.79 -9.48
CA ARG A 373 -10.29 6.78 -8.55
C ARG A 373 -9.22 5.77 -8.11
N SER A 374 -8.14 5.59 -8.86
CA SER A 374 -7.21 4.45 -8.70
C SER A 374 -5.86 4.78 -8.07
N GLY A 375 -5.43 6.05 -8.06
CA GLY A 375 -4.17 6.42 -7.41
C GLY A 375 -2.92 5.86 -8.10
N SER A 376 -2.78 6.12 -9.41
CA SER A 376 -1.58 5.97 -10.27
C SER A 376 -1.27 4.56 -10.82
N ARG A 377 -1.20 4.41 -12.16
CA ARG A 377 0.03 4.08 -12.93
C ARG A 377 -0.28 3.70 -14.39
N SER A 378 0.76 3.82 -15.21
CA SER A 378 0.79 3.67 -16.65
C SER A 378 0.21 2.35 -17.20
N VAL A 379 -0.50 2.39 -18.34
CA VAL A 379 -1.04 1.23 -19.10
C VAL A 379 -0.02 0.79 -20.16
N THR A 380 0.18 -0.52 -20.37
CA THR A 380 1.21 -1.05 -21.28
C THR A 380 0.62 -1.98 -22.34
N GLU A 381 0.98 -1.82 -23.62
CA GLU A 381 0.51 -2.66 -24.74
C GLU A 381 1.59 -2.93 -25.81
N ASP A 382 1.62 -4.14 -26.40
CA ASP A 382 2.42 -4.43 -27.59
C ASP A 382 1.60 -4.17 -28.88
N LEU A 383 2.06 -3.23 -29.69
CA LEU A 383 1.44 -2.77 -30.93
C LEU A 383 2.20 -3.30 -32.14
N GLN A 384 1.50 -3.98 -33.04
CA GLN A 384 2.06 -4.39 -34.32
C GLN A 384 1.84 -3.30 -35.37
N ILE A 385 2.91 -2.61 -35.77
CA ILE A 385 2.88 -1.56 -36.79
C ILE A 385 3.70 -2.02 -38.00
N GLY A 386 3.01 -2.55 -39.01
CA GLY A 386 3.64 -3.18 -40.17
C GLY A 386 4.48 -4.40 -39.76
N GLU A 387 5.78 -4.39 -40.07
CA GLU A 387 6.71 -5.46 -39.69
C GLU A 387 7.31 -5.31 -38.28
N ARG A 388 7.02 -4.20 -37.58
CA ARG A 388 7.59 -3.89 -36.28
C ARG A 388 6.62 -4.23 -35.16
N THR A 389 7.20 -4.71 -34.05
CA THR A 389 6.49 -4.89 -32.78
C THR A 389 6.95 -3.79 -31.83
N LEU A 390 6.02 -2.93 -31.42
CA LEU A 390 6.28 -1.78 -30.57
C LEU A 390 5.65 -1.98 -29.19
N HIS A 391 6.42 -1.83 -28.12
CA HIS A 391 5.94 -1.78 -26.76
C HIS A 391 5.52 -0.34 -26.38
N SER A 392 4.27 -0.13 -25.99
CA SER A 392 3.62 1.16 -25.70
C SER A 392 3.30 1.31 -24.22
N VAL A 393 3.53 2.49 -23.63
CA VAL A 393 3.24 2.82 -22.21
C VAL A 393 2.49 4.15 -22.12
N VAL A 394 1.28 4.19 -21.56
CA VAL A 394 0.37 5.36 -21.50
C VAL A 394 0.14 5.83 -20.06
N SER A 395 0.35 7.11 -19.73
CA SER A 395 0.34 7.66 -18.36
C SER A 395 -0.41 9.01 -18.23
N PRO A 396 -1.22 9.25 -17.18
CA PRO A 396 -1.79 10.57 -16.89
C PRO A 396 -0.73 11.59 -16.45
N VAL A 397 -0.91 12.86 -16.86
CA VAL A 397 -0.23 14.03 -16.30
C VAL A 397 -1.22 14.82 -15.48
N VAL A 398 -0.88 15.10 -14.22
CA VAL A 398 -1.83 15.61 -13.22
C VAL A 398 -1.25 16.86 -12.56
N GLU A 399 -2.07 17.88 -12.37
CA GLU A 399 -1.69 19.10 -11.66
C GLU A 399 -1.62 18.86 -10.14
N PRO A 400 -0.90 19.70 -9.38
CA PRO A 400 -0.77 19.56 -7.92
C PRO A 400 -2.10 19.62 -7.15
N ASP A 401 -3.14 20.20 -7.74
CA ASP A 401 -4.49 20.28 -7.17
C ASP A 401 -5.34 19.02 -7.46
N GLY A 402 -4.75 18.03 -8.14
CA GLY A 402 -5.40 16.76 -8.48
C GLY A 402 -6.20 16.78 -9.78
N ARG A 403 -6.12 17.83 -10.61
CA ARG A 403 -6.80 17.89 -11.90
C ARG A 403 -5.96 17.26 -13.01
N LEU A 404 -6.63 16.67 -14.01
CA LEU A 404 -5.95 16.10 -15.18
C LEU A 404 -5.41 17.23 -16.06
N ALA A 405 -4.09 17.27 -16.24
CA ALA A 405 -3.42 18.19 -17.15
C ALA A 405 -3.31 17.62 -18.58
N GLY A 406 -3.20 16.29 -18.71
CA GLY A 406 -2.97 15.65 -20.00
C GLY A 406 -2.63 14.15 -19.91
N VAL A 407 -2.20 13.55 -21.02
CA VAL A 407 -1.79 12.13 -21.11
C VAL A 407 -0.49 12.01 -21.89
N VAL A 408 0.44 11.15 -21.45
CA VAL A 408 1.72 10.84 -22.10
C VAL A 408 1.73 9.41 -22.61
N VAL A 409 2.22 9.15 -23.83
CA VAL A 409 2.42 7.83 -24.44
C VAL A 409 3.88 7.66 -24.82
N ALA A 410 4.53 6.58 -24.39
CA ALA A 410 5.88 6.19 -24.75
C ALA A 410 5.87 4.91 -25.63
N LEU A 411 6.72 4.81 -26.65
CA LEU A 411 6.74 3.73 -27.66
C LEU A 411 8.17 3.20 -27.89
N ARG A 412 8.39 1.88 -27.86
CA ARG A 412 9.71 1.23 -28.02
C ARG A 412 9.67 0.02 -28.97
N ASP A 413 10.64 -0.14 -29.87
CA ASP A 413 10.72 -1.29 -30.80
C ASP A 413 11.40 -2.52 -30.15
N VAL A 414 10.77 -3.71 -30.26
CA VAL A 414 11.23 -5.00 -29.66
C VAL A 414 11.31 -6.16 -30.66
N THR A 415 11.44 -5.84 -31.96
CA THR A 415 11.28 -6.81 -33.06
C THR A 415 12.37 -7.90 -33.11
N GLU A 416 13.65 -7.57 -32.88
CA GLU A 416 14.77 -8.51 -33.09
C GLU A 416 14.93 -9.52 -31.96
N GLU A 417 14.70 -9.11 -30.70
CA GLU A 417 14.73 -9.99 -29.54
C GLU A 417 13.73 -11.14 -29.69
N ARG A 418 12.52 -10.83 -30.16
CA ARG A 418 11.48 -11.83 -30.42
C ARG A 418 11.87 -12.81 -31.53
N ARG A 419 12.61 -12.37 -32.57
CA ARG A 419 13.04 -13.22 -33.68
C ARG A 419 14.16 -14.20 -33.31
N LEU A 420 15.11 -13.78 -32.48
CA LEU A 420 16.25 -14.63 -32.06
C LEU A 420 15.81 -15.81 -31.20
N GLN A 421 14.86 -15.58 -30.30
CA GLN A 421 14.30 -16.61 -29.42
C GLN A 421 13.73 -17.79 -30.24
N SER A 422 12.91 -17.49 -31.24
CA SER A 422 12.21 -18.51 -32.05
C SER A 422 13.16 -19.39 -32.86
N ARG A 423 14.27 -18.84 -33.39
CA ARG A 423 15.23 -19.61 -34.20
C ARG A 423 16.01 -20.65 -33.40
N LYS A 424 16.30 -20.36 -32.12
CA LYS A 424 17.02 -21.29 -31.24
C LYS A 424 16.22 -22.57 -30.99
N GLU A 425 14.90 -22.45 -30.87
CA GLU A 425 14.00 -23.59 -30.65
C GLU A 425 13.88 -24.48 -31.89
N GLU A 426 13.75 -23.89 -33.07
CA GLU A 426 13.65 -24.60 -34.34
C GLU A 426 14.88 -25.47 -34.61
N PHE A 427 16.08 -24.97 -34.30
CA PHE A 427 17.34 -25.67 -34.55
C PHE A 427 17.46 -27.01 -33.79
N VAL A 428 17.08 -27.06 -32.52
CA VAL A 428 17.26 -28.27 -31.69
C VAL A 428 16.31 -29.40 -32.10
N SER A 429 15.11 -29.04 -32.55
CA SER A 429 14.13 -29.99 -33.07
C SER A 429 14.65 -30.73 -34.32
N ILE A 430 15.25 -29.99 -35.25
CA ILE A 430 15.76 -30.53 -36.52
C ILE A 430 16.90 -31.54 -36.30
N VAL A 431 17.91 -31.19 -35.50
CA VAL A 431 19.10 -32.04 -35.27
C VAL A 431 18.72 -33.43 -34.74
N SER A 432 17.71 -33.47 -33.90
CA SER A 432 17.31 -34.69 -33.22
C SER A 432 16.56 -35.67 -34.13
N HIS A 433 15.71 -35.15 -35.02
CA HIS A 433 15.03 -35.94 -36.04
C HIS A 433 16.03 -36.59 -37.03
N GLU A 434 17.07 -35.84 -37.42
CA GLU A 434 18.10 -36.29 -38.36
C GLU A 434 19.02 -37.38 -37.77
N LEU A 435 19.24 -37.40 -36.46
CA LEU A 435 20.07 -38.43 -35.80
C LEU A 435 19.31 -39.73 -35.51
N ARG A 436 18.01 -39.67 -35.20
CA ARG A 436 17.19 -40.85 -34.86
C ARG A 436 16.99 -41.80 -36.05
N THR A 437 16.75 -41.23 -37.23
CA THR A 437 16.47 -41.99 -38.46
C THR A 437 17.56 -43.01 -38.84
N PRO A 438 18.87 -42.66 -38.91
CA PRO A 438 19.92 -43.62 -39.24
C PRO A 438 20.16 -44.65 -38.13
N LEU A 439 20.01 -44.30 -36.85
CA LEU A 439 20.23 -45.21 -35.73
C LEU A 439 19.20 -46.35 -35.67
N THR A 440 17.92 -46.04 -35.91
CA THR A 440 16.84 -47.05 -35.96
C THR A 440 17.11 -48.12 -37.02
N THR A 441 17.69 -47.72 -38.14
CA THR A 441 18.04 -48.64 -39.25
C THR A 441 19.19 -49.59 -38.86
N ILE A 442 20.18 -49.09 -38.13
CA ILE A 442 21.32 -49.89 -37.65
C ILE A 442 20.86 -50.92 -36.60
N VAL A 443 20.01 -50.52 -35.66
CA VAL A 443 19.46 -51.43 -34.62
C VAL A 443 18.64 -52.55 -35.26
N GLY A 444 17.69 -52.21 -36.15
CA GLY A 444 16.86 -53.21 -36.81
C GLY A 444 17.67 -54.21 -37.64
N SER A 445 18.75 -53.74 -38.30
CA SER A 445 19.64 -54.62 -39.06
C SER A 445 20.43 -55.58 -38.17
N LEU A 446 20.89 -55.13 -37.00
CA LEU A 446 21.60 -55.96 -36.03
C LEU A 446 20.67 -57.01 -35.40
N ASP A 447 19.41 -56.66 -35.12
CA ASP A 447 18.41 -57.57 -34.55
C ASP A 447 18.05 -58.74 -35.47
N LEU A 448 17.91 -58.47 -36.76
CA LEU A 448 17.63 -59.51 -37.76
C LEU A 448 18.77 -60.54 -37.82
N VAL A 449 20.03 -60.10 -37.73
CA VAL A 449 21.19 -60.99 -37.76
C VAL A 449 21.31 -61.77 -36.44
N LEU A 450 21.18 -61.11 -35.29
CA LEU A 450 21.31 -61.75 -33.96
C LEU A 450 20.21 -62.78 -33.66
N SER A 451 19.01 -62.54 -34.20
CA SER A 451 17.85 -63.44 -34.09
C SER A 451 17.94 -64.66 -35.01
N GLY A 452 18.97 -64.74 -35.86
CA GLY A 452 19.21 -65.89 -36.74
C GLY A 452 18.32 -65.92 -37.99
N PHE A 453 17.52 -64.88 -38.25
CA PHE A 453 16.66 -64.78 -39.44
C PHE A 453 17.47 -64.73 -40.75
N VAL A 454 18.71 -64.26 -40.69
CA VAL A 454 19.62 -64.13 -41.86
C VAL A 454 20.60 -65.31 -41.95
N GLY A 455 20.45 -66.34 -41.09
CA GLY A 455 21.26 -67.54 -41.07
C GLY A 455 22.02 -67.78 -39.75
N PRO A 456 22.69 -68.94 -39.61
CA PRO A 456 23.37 -69.31 -38.37
C PRO A 456 24.60 -68.44 -38.11
N VAL A 457 24.63 -67.80 -36.94
CA VAL A 457 25.71 -66.91 -36.50
C VAL A 457 26.68 -67.69 -35.63
N THR A 458 27.97 -67.65 -35.93
CA THR A 458 29.00 -68.28 -35.06
C THR A 458 29.09 -67.54 -33.73
N GLU A 459 29.47 -68.23 -32.64
CA GLU A 459 29.61 -67.59 -31.31
C GLU A 459 30.50 -66.34 -31.34
N LYS A 460 31.58 -66.36 -32.14
CA LYS A 460 32.49 -65.22 -32.27
C LYS A 460 31.82 -64.04 -32.98
N GLN A 461 31.01 -64.28 -34.01
CA GLN A 461 30.23 -63.24 -34.70
C GLN A 461 29.12 -62.69 -33.81
N ARG A 462 28.40 -63.55 -33.07
CA ARG A 462 27.35 -63.15 -32.13
C ARG A 462 27.91 -62.18 -31.10
N ARG A 463 29.09 -62.45 -30.53
CA ARG A 463 29.75 -61.56 -29.57
C ARG A 463 30.04 -60.15 -30.10
N TYR A 464 30.47 -60.00 -31.35
CA TYR A 464 30.73 -58.68 -31.95
C TYR A 464 29.44 -57.95 -32.34
N LEU A 465 28.43 -58.69 -32.77
CA LEU A 465 27.11 -58.13 -33.08
C LEU A 465 26.38 -57.66 -31.82
N ASP A 466 26.46 -58.41 -30.72
CA ASP A 466 25.93 -58.00 -29.41
C ASP A 466 26.64 -56.74 -28.89
N LEU A 467 27.95 -56.61 -29.16
CA LEU A 467 28.71 -55.41 -28.79
C LEU A 467 28.30 -54.19 -29.63
N ALA A 468 28.13 -54.38 -30.94
CA ALA A 468 27.66 -53.32 -31.84
C ALA A 468 26.24 -52.88 -31.45
N LYS A 469 25.34 -53.84 -31.21
CA LYS A 469 23.98 -53.58 -30.74
C LYS A 469 23.97 -52.79 -29.44
N SER A 470 24.74 -53.23 -28.44
CA SER A 470 24.88 -52.52 -27.16
C SER A 470 25.47 -51.11 -27.32
N ALA A 471 26.31 -50.85 -28.32
CA ALA A 471 26.83 -49.52 -28.59
C ALA A 471 25.80 -48.61 -29.27
N THR A 472 25.00 -49.14 -30.19
CA THR A 472 23.91 -48.41 -30.86
C THR A 472 22.76 -48.10 -29.91
N ASP A 473 22.38 -49.05 -29.04
CA ASP A 473 21.37 -48.83 -28.00
C ASP A 473 21.79 -47.70 -27.03
N LYS A 474 23.08 -47.64 -26.68
CA LYS A 474 23.63 -46.53 -25.87
C LYS A 474 23.57 -45.18 -26.59
N LEU A 475 23.79 -45.15 -27.91
CA LEU A 475 23.72 -43.93 -28.70
C LEU A 475 22.28 -43.41 -28.82
N ASN A 476 21.31 -44.31 -29.03
CA ASN A 476 19.90 -43.95 -29.00
C ASN A 476 19.52 -43.34 -27.66
N ASN A 477 19.91 -43.97 -26.54
CA ASN A 477 19.61 -43.43 -25.22
C ASN A 477 20.22 -42.03 -25.00
N ILE A 478 21.44 -41.76 -25.51
CA ILE A 478 22.06 -40.43 -25.39
C ILE A 478 21.33 -39.37 -26.25
N VAL A 479 20.87 -39.75 -27.44
CA VAL A 479 20.10 -38.85 -28.32
C VAL A 479 18.75 -38.54 -27.67
N ASP A 480 18.10 -39.54 -27.09
CA ASP A 480 16.84 -39.37 -26.37
C ASP A 480 17.03 -38.54 -25.09
N ASP A 481 18.12 -38.75 -24.34
CA ASP A 481 18.50 -37.94 -23.17
C ASP A 481 18.74 -36.46 -23.53
N LEU A 482 19.36 -36.18 -24.69
CA LEU A 482 19.60 -34.81 -25.18
C LEU A 482 18.29 -34.11 -25.59
N LEU A 483 17.40 -34.86 -26.24
CA LEU A 483 16.07 -34.41 -26.62
C LEU A 483 15.17 -34.12 -25.42
N ASP A 484 15.19 -35.01 -24.43
CA ASP A 484 14.50 -34.83 -23.16
C ASP A 484 15.01 -33.54 -22.49
N LEU A 485 16.32 -33.29 -22.46
CA LEU A 485 16.89 -32.05 -21.91
C LEU A 485 16.45 -30.76 -22.63
N SER A 486 16.39 -30.74 -23.96
CA SER A 486 15.92 -29.57 -24.71
C SER A 486 14.42 -29.35 -24.57
N SER A 487 13.65 -30.44 -24.46
CA SER A 487 12.20 -30.36 -24.25
C SER A 487 11.88 -29.92 -22.83
N LEU A 488 12.70 -30.32 -21.86
CA LEU A 488 12.61 -29.92 -20.44
C LEU A 488 13.00 -28.46 -20.21
N ALA A 489 14.04 -27.93 -20.89
CA ALA A 489 14.48 -26.54 -20.73
C ALA A 489 13.42 -25.49 -21.12
N ASN A 490 12.42 -25.89 -21.92
CA ASN A 490 11.31 -25.06 -22.36
C ASN A 490 9.96 -25.49 -21.74
N GLY A 491 9.96 -26.37 -20.73
CA GLY A 491 8.76 -26.79 -20.00
C GLY A 491 7.79 -27.69 -20.78
N ARG A 492 8.24 -28.50 -21.75
CA ARG A 492 7.38 -29.25 -22.71
C ARG A 492 7.31 -30.78 -22.52
N VAL A 493 7.65 -31.37 -21.37
CA VAL A 493 7.53 -32.84 -21.21
C VAL A 493 6.08 -33.24 -20.90
N LYS A 494 5.46 -33.97 -21.85
CA LYS A 494 4.21 -34.71 -21.62
C LYS A 494 4.53 -36.08 -21.04
N LEU A 495 3.96 -36.42 -19.89
CA LEU A 495 4.02 -37.74 -19.27
C LEU A 495 2.75 -38.52 -19.61
N ASP A 496 2.89 -39.82 -19.91
CA ASP A 496 1.76 -40.72 -20.14
C ASP A 496 1.52 -41.55 -18.86
N LEU A 497 0.73 -40.99 -17.96
CA LEU A 497 0.57 -41.47 -16.59
C LEU A 497 -0.53 -42.54 -16.52
N ASP A 498 -0.20 -43.72 -15.98
CA ASP A 498 -1.18 -44.81 -15.76
C ASP A 498 -0.94 -45.47 -14.38
N LEU A 499 -1.94 -46.20 -13.87
CA LEU A 499 -1.91 -46.75 -12.52
C LEU A 499 -1.16 -48.09 -12.47
N HIS A 500 -0.03 -48.10 -11.76
CA HIS A 500 0.84 -49.28 -11.64
C HIS A 500 1.11 -49.68 -10.19
N VAL A 501 1.39 -50.96 -9.95
CA VAL A 501 1.84 -51.44 -8.64
C VAL A 501 3.35 -51.24 -8.52
N LEU A 502 3.79 -50.44 -7.54
CA LEU A 502 5.19 -50.03 -7.41
C LEU A 502 6.12 -51.22 -7.13
N GLU A 503 5.66 -52.20 -6.35
CA GLU A 503 6.41 -53.41 -6.06
C GLU A 503 6.67 -54.24 -7.33
N GLU A 504 5.72 -54.27 -8.26
CA GLU A 504 5.86 -54.98 -9.53
C GLU A 504 6.86 -54.27 -10.45
N LEU A 505 6.84 -52.94 -10.49
CA LEU A 505 7.83 -52.15 -11.24
C LEU A 505 9.26 -52.38 -10.73
N VAL A 506 9.42 -52.44 -9.40
CA VAL A 506 10.71 -52.74 -8.75
C VAL A 506 11.13 -54.18 -9.04
N ASP A 507 10.23 -55.15 -8.97
CA ASP A 507 10.54 -56.55 -9.29
C ASP A 507 10.99 -56.72 -10.75
N GLU A 508 10.30 -56.07 -11.68
CA GLU A 508 10.63 -56.10 -13.10
C GLU A 508 12.03 -55.50 -13.36
N ALA A 509 12.34 -54.38 -12.70
CA ALA A 509 13.65 -53.75 -12.78
C ALA A 509 14.74 -54.67 -12.19
N VAL A 510 14.51 -55.26 -11.01
CA VAL A 510 15.48 -56.17 -10.37
C VAL A 510 15.70 -57.43 -11.20
N ALA A 511 14.64 -58.03 -11.78
CA ALA A 511 14.76 -59.19 -12.65
C ALA A 511 15.58 -58.89 -13.91
N SER A 512 15.39 -57.72 -14.50
CA SER A 512 16.11 -57.27 -15.71
C SER A 512 17.62 -57.08 -15.46
N TYR A 513 18.00 -56.65 -14.24
CA TYR A 513 19.40 -56.43 -13.87
C TYR A 513 20.03 -57.56 -13.05
N GLY A 514 19.26 -58.57 -12.62
CA GLY A 514 19.70 -59.73 -11.85
C GLY A 514 20.95 -60.44 -12.42
N PRO A 515 20.98 -60.78 -13.73
CA PRO A 515 22.15 -61.42 -14.35
C PRO A 515 23.43 -60.56 -14.33
N VAL A 516 23.32 -59.24 -14.15
CA VAL A 516 24.46 -58.32 -14.00
C VAL A 516 24.99 -58.39 -12.56
N PHE A 517 24.11 -58.41 -11.57
CA PHE A 517 24.47 -58.54 -10.16
C PHE A 517 25.05 -59.92 -9.84
N GLU A 518 24.45 -61.01 -10.35
CA GLU A 518 24.95 -62.38 -10.18
C GLU A 518 26.36 -62.58 -10.73
N ARG A 519 26.65 -62.02 -11.92
CA ARG A 519 27.99 -62.07 -12.53
C ARG A 519 29.06 -61.38 -11.68
N LYS A 520 28.69 -60.40 -10.86
CA LYS A 520 29.56 -59.70 -9.90
C LYS A 520 29.49 -60.27 -8.48
N GLY A 521 28.69 -61.32 -8.26
CA GLY A 521 28.44 -61.87 -6.93
C GLY A 521 27.78 -60.88 -5.95
N ILE A 522 27.08 -59.85 -6.44
CA ILE A 522 26.40 -58.87 -5.59
C ILE A 522 25.09 -59.46 -5.09
N HIS A 523 24.88 -59.39 -3.78
CA HIS A 523 23.64 -59.84 -3.15
C HIS A 523 22.62 -58.71 -3.17
N VAL A 524 21.42 -58.98 -3.69
CA VAL A 524 20.32 -58.01 -3.76
C VAL A 524 19.22 -58.42 -2.79
N CYS A 525 18.83 -57.52 -1.89
CA CYS A 525 17.73 -57.73 -0.96
C CYS A 525 16.60 -56.73 -1.27
N VAL A 526 15.37 -57.21 -1.42
CA VAL A 526 14.19 -56.36 -1.66
C VAL A 526 13.26 -56.46 -0.46
N ARG A 527 13.01 -55.33 0.21
CA ARG A 527 12.02 -55.21 1.28
C ARG A 527 10.75 -54.55 0.74
N LYS A 528 9.60 -55.16 1.02
CA LYS A 528 8.29 -54.71 0.53
C LYS A 528 7.33 -54.50 1.69
N PRO A 529 6.39 -53.56 1.55
CA PRO A 529 5.34 -53.36 2.54
C PRO A 529 4.34 -54.54 2.55
N ALA A 530 3.52 -54.62 3.60
CA ALA A 530 2.54 -55.71 3.79
C ALA A 530 1.31 -55.59 2.87
N SER A 531 1.03 -54.38 2.36
CA SER A 531 -0.05 -54.09 1.41
C SER A 531 0.52 -53.54 0.10
N SER A 532 -0.03 -53.97 -1.03
CA SER A 532 0.41 -53.52 -2.36
C SER A 532 0.16 -52.03 -2.59
N THR A 533 1.16 -51.36 -3.16
CA THR A 533 1.19 -49.92 -3.32
C THR A 533 0.96 -49.54 -4.77
N ARG A 534 -0.16 -48.87 -5.06
CA ARG A 534 -0.45 -48.35 -6.40
C ARG A 534 0.06 -46.92 -6.55
N VAL A 535 0.61 -46.58 -7.70
CA VAL A 535 1.15 -45.27 -8.07
C VAL A 535 0.72 -44.89 -9.48
N LEU A 536 0.34 -43.63 -9.69
CA LEU A 536 0.09 -43.09 -11.02
C LEU A 536 1.43 -42.61 -11.61
N VAL A 537 2.00 -43.38 -12.53
CA VAL A 537 3.32 -43.10 -13.10
C VAL A 537 3.34 -43.43 -14.57
N ASP A 538 4.19 -42.73 -15.31
CA ASP A 538 4.58 -43.15 -16.64
C ASP A 538 5.52 -44.34 -16.46
N ARG A 539 5.02 -45.53 -16.84
CA ARG A 539 5.72 -46.80 -16.64
C ARG A 539 7.12 -46.78 -17.23
N ASP A 540 7.27 -46.29 -18.45
CA ASP A 540 8.54 -46.34 -19.18
C ASP A 540 9.53 -45.35 -18.57
N ARG A 541 9.07 -44.15 -18.21
CA ARG A 541 9.89 -43.15 -17.52
C ARG A 541 10.28 -43.59 -16.10
N MET A 542 9.40 -44.29 -15.37
CA MET A 542 9.71 -44.82 -14.05
C MET A 542 10.69 -46.01 -14.11
N GLN A 543 10.55 -46.88 -15.10
CA GLN A 543 11.55 -47.93 -15.39
C GLN A 543 12.92 -47.34 -15.76
N GLN A 544 12.95 -46.18 -16.44
CA GLN A 544 14.19 -45.43 -16.71
C GLN A 544 14.86 -44.94 -15.40
N VAL A 545 14.09 -44.42 -14.44
CA VAL A 545 14.59 -44.00 -13.11
C VAL A 545 15.18 -45.20 -12.35
N LEU A 546 14.42 -46.29 -12.22
CA LEU A 546 14.86 -47.52 -11.55
C LEU A 546 16.12 -48.11 -12.22
N GLY A 547 16.12 -48.18 -13.55
CA GLY A 547 17.27 -48.68 -14.33
C GLY A 547 18.53 -47.83 -14.14
N ASN A 548 18.41 -46.51 -14.10
CA ASN A 548 19.53 -45.61 -13.84
C ASN A 548 20.10 -45.79 -12.43
N LEU A 549 19.25 -45.94 -11.42
CA LEU A 549 19.66 -46.17 -10.03
C LEU A 549 20.29 -47.56 -9.83
N LEU A 550 19.72 -48.62 -10.39
CA LEU A 550 20.29 -49.98 -10.32
C LEU A 550 21.58 -50.11 -11.11
N THR A 551 21.69 -49.45 -12.26
CA THR A 551 22.94 -49.38 -13.01
C THR A 551 24.03 -48.69 -12.19
N ASN A 552 23.70 -47.60 -11.49
CA ASN A 552 24.63 -46.95 -10.57
C ASN A 552 25.00 -47.87 -9.41
N ALA A 553 24.04 -48.53 -8.75
CA ALA A 553 24.31 -49.50 -7.69
C ALA A 553 25.26 -50.62 -8.17
N SER A 554 25.03 -51.17 -9.37
CA SER A 554 25.90 -52.22 -9.95
C SER A 554 27.33 -51.73 -10.25
N LYS A 555 27.51 -50.44 -10.53
CA LYS A 555 28.79 -49.83 -10.86
C LYS A 555 29.63 -49.54 -9.62
N PHE A 556 28.99 -49.06 -8.56
CA PHE A 556 29.67 -48.55 -7.36
C PHE A 556 29.70 -49.55 -6.20
N THR A 557 29.04 -50.71 -6.33
CA THR A 557 29.13 -51.81 -5.37
C THR A 557 30.31 -52.74 -5.70
N PRO A 558 31.17 -53.10 -4.73
CA PRO A 558 32.26 -54.05 -4.93
C PRO A 558 31.74 -55.49 -5.18
N GLU A 559 32.57 -56.36 -5.76
CA GLU A 559 32.23 -57.79 -5.92
C GLU A 559 31.95 -58.45 -4.56
N GLY A 560 30.89 -59.24 -4.46
CA GLY A 560 30.43 -59.80 -3.19
C GLY A 560 29.64 -58.82 -2.30
N GLY A 561 29.45 -57.57 -2.73
CA GLY A 561 28.76 -56.52 -1.98
C GLY A 561 27.24 -56.70 -1.88
N LEU A 562 26.59 -55.73 -1.24
CA LEU A 562 25.16 -55.76 -0.90
C LEU A 562 24.45 -54.54 -1.50
N VAL A 563 23.33 -54.79 -2.17
CA VAL A 563 22.37 -53.78 -2.61
C VAL A 563 21.04 -54.07 -1.92
N GLU A 564 20.48 -53.05 -1.28
CA GLU A 564 19.19 -53.13 -0.60
C GLU A 564 18.21 -52.19 -1.28
N ILE A 565 17.06 -52.73 -1.65
CA ILE A 565 15.96 -51.97 -2.23
C ILE A 565 14.79 -52.06 -1.28
N GLU A 566 14.35 -50.92 -0.78
CA GLU A 566 13.24 -50.84 0.17
C GLU A 566 12.10 -50.06 -0.46
N VAL A 567 10.97 -50.72 -0.67
CA VAL A 567 9.71 -50.07 -1.03
C VAL A 567 8.99 -49.73 0.27
N PHE A 568 8.57 -48.48 0.42
CA PHE A 568 7.89 -48.01 1.61
C PHE A 568 6.55 -47.36 1.25
N ASP A 569 5.57 -47.57 2.11
CA ASP A 569 4.18 -47.13 1.93
C ASP A 569 3.83 -45.87 2.73
N ALA A 570 2.60 -45.40 2.56
CA ALA A 570 2.03 -44.20 3.21
C ALA A 570 2.12 -44.21 4.74
N SER A 571 2.23 -45.39 5.37
CA SER A 571 2.20 -45.55 6.83
C SER A 571 3.53 -45.16 7.49
N ALA A 572 4.63 -45.18 6.74
CA ALA A 572 5.95 -44.76 7.20
C ALA A 572 6.24 -43.27 6.94
N ALA A 573 5.62 -42.67 5.92
CA ALA A 573 5.86 -41.27 5.54
C ALA A 573 4.64 -40.61 4.87
N ALA A 574 3.83 -39.89 5.65
CA ALA A 574 2.99 -38.75 5.25
C ALA A 574 2.40 -38.78 3.82
N GLY A 575 1.70 -39.85 3.43
CA GLY A 575 1.01 -39.92 2.14
C GLY A 575 1.91 -39.93 0.90
N ARG A 576 3.19 -40.27 1.05
CA ARG A 576 4.10 -40.53 -0.07
C ARG A 576 4.48 -42.00 -0.06
N VAL A 577 4.52 -42.59 -1.24
CA VAL A 577 5.06 -43.92 -1.47
C VAL A 577 6.35 -43.78 -2.21
N GLY A 578 7.23 -44.76 -2.09
CA GLY A 578 8.53 -44.60 -2.71
C GLY A 578 9.36 -45.84 -2.58
N PHE A 579 10.55 -45.73 -3.14
CA PHE A 579 11.55 -46.76 -3.00
C PHE A 579 12.89 -46.10 -2.74
N SER A 580 13.74 -46.80 -2.00
CA SER A 580 15.14 -46.44 -1.85
C SER A 580 16.03 -47.56 -2.39
N VAL A 581 17.17 -47.17 -2.96
CA VAL A 581 18.22 -48.07 -3.39
C VAL A 581 19.46 -47.70 -2.59
N TRP A 582 19.83 -48.57 -1.66
CA TRP A 582 21.07 -48.46 -0.91
C TRP A 582 22.09 -49.46 -1.41
N ASN A 583 23.36 -49.06 -1.41
CA ASN A 583 24.46 -49.96 -1.72
C ASN A 583 25.64 -49.72 -0.79
N ASN A 584 26.33 -50.81 -0.41
CA ASN A 584 27.51 -50.76 0.47
C ASN A 584 28.82 -50.37 -0.26
N GLY A 585 28.71 -49.50 -1.27
CA GLY A 585 29.84 -49.00 -2.06
C GLY A 585 30.63 -47.91 -1.34
N ALA A 586 31.46 -47.16 -2.10
CA ALA A 586 32.12 -45.98 -1.55
C ALA A 586 31.07 -44.92 -1.16
N PRO A 587 31.15 -44.31 0.04
CA PRO A 587 30.22 -43.26 0.46
C PRO A 587 30.41 -42.00 -0.38
N ILE A 588 29.32 -41.26 -0.56
CA ILE A 588 29.35 -39.92 -1.18
C ILE A 588 29.62 -38.91 -0.06
N ALA A 589 30.58 -38.02 -0.26
CA ALA A 589 30.87 -36.94 0.69
C ALA A 589 29.63 -36.03 0.83
N GLU A 590 29.36 -35.51 2.04
CA GLU A 590 28.17 -34.66 2.28
C GLU A 590 28.09 -33.46 1.34
N GLU A 591 29.25 -32.88 0.98
CA GLU A 591 29.37 -31.74 0.06
C GLU A 591 29.00 -32.09 -1.40
N ASP A 592 29.05 -33.38 -1.76
CA ASP A 592 28.82 -33.86 -3.12
C ASP A 592 27.42 -34.50 -3.29
N LEU A 593 26.61 -34.64 -2.23
CA LEU A 593 25.28 -35.27 -2.26
C LEU A 593 24.28 -34.55 -3.17
N GLU A 594 24.36 -33.23 -3.27
CA GLU A 594 23.56 -32.41 -4.21
C GLU A 594 24.19 -32.39 -5.61
N ARG A 595 25.53 -32.32 -5.68
CA ARG A 595 26.29 -32.14 -6.92
C ARG A 595 26.20 -33.34 -7.87
N VAL A 596 25.98 -34.55 -7.34
CA VAL A 596 25.81 -35.77 -8.17
C VAL A 596 24.57 -35.72 -9.08
N PHE A 597 23.63 -34.79 -8.85
CA PHE A 597 22.45 -34.57 -9.68
C PHE A 597 22.60 -33.39 -10.66
N GLU A 598 23.76 -32.73 -10.72
CA GLU A 598 24.05 -31.65 -11.69
C GLU A 598 24.46 -32.19 -13.07
N LYS A 599 24.16 -31.42 -14.12
CA LYS A 599 24.34 -31.86 -15.52
C LYS A 599 25.84 -32.00 -15.86
N PHE A 600 26.22 -33.17 -16.40
CA PHE A 600 27.59 -33.50 -16.86
C PHE A 600 28.65 -33.65 -15.75
N GLU A 601 28.26 -33.61 -14.48
CA GLU A 601 29.18 -33.73 -13.34
C GLU A 601 29.62 -35.18 -13.07
N ARG A 602 30.87 -35.37 -12.61
CA ARG A 602 31.48 -36.68 -12.28
C ARG A 602 32.43 -36.58 -11.10
N LEU A 603 32.25 -37.43 -10.09
CA LEU A 603 33.17 -37.52 -8.96
C LEU A 603 34.45 -38.30 -9.36
N GLU A 604 35.63 -37.69 -9.16
CA GLU A 604 36.92 -38.21 -9.63
C GLU A 604 37.45 -39.44 -8.85
N SER A 605 36.80 -39.85 -7.75
CA SER A 605 37.39 -40.76 -6.75
C SER A 605 37.16 -42.27 -6.97
N ALA A 606 36.57 -42.72 -8.10
CA ALA A 606 36.42 -44.16 -8.38
C ALA A 606 36.96 -44.52 -9.77
N GLY A 607 38.19 -45.05 -9.81
CA GLY A 607 38.88 -45.43 -11.04
C GLY A 607 38.10 -46.36 -11.97
N LYS A 608 38.25 -46.12 -13.28
CA LYS A 608 37.90 -46.98 -14.43
C LYS A 608 36.41 -47.24 -14.77
N VAL A 609 35.43 -46.49 -14.25
CA VAL A 609 34.01 -46.68 -14.65
C VAL A 609 33.57 -45.64 -15.69
N ARG A 610 33.21 -46.07 -16.92
CA ARG A 610 32.68 -45.21 -18.01
C ARG A 610 31.17 -44.94 -17.83
N GLY A 611 30.76 -43.67 -17.83
CA GLY A 611 29.35 -43.21 -17.83
C GLY A 611 29.20 -41.80 -18.42
N THR A 612 27.98 -41.37 -18.77
CA THR A 612 27.70 -40.11 -19.51
C THR A 612 27.61 -38.87 -18.62
N GLY A 613 27.20 -39.00 -17.35
CA GLY A 613 26.98 -37.87 -16.43
C GLY A 613 25.59 -37.23 -16.54
N LEU A 614 24.66 -37.88 -17.25
CA LEU A 614 23.30 -37.38 -17.48
C LEU A 614 22.21 -38.16 -16.72
N GLY A 615 22.49 -39.38 -16.28
CA GLY A 615 21.46 -40.28 -15.72
C GLY A 615 20.79 -39.79 -14.43
N LEU A 616 21.55 -39.27 -13.45
CA LEU A 616 20.99 -38.75 -12.19
C LEU A 616 20.23 -37.42 -12.37
N PRO A 617 20.71 -36.44 -13.16
CA PRO A 617 19.93 -35.25 -13.54
C PRO A 617 18.59 -35.59 -14.22
N ILE A 618 18.59 -36.63 -15.06
CA ILE A 618 17.38 -37.14 -15.72
C ILE A 618 16.45 -37.81 -14.70
N CYS A 619 16.99 -38.60 -13.76
CA CYS A 619 16.18 -39.14 -12.64
C CYS A 619 15.50 -38.02 -11.85
N ARG A 620 16.22 -36.94 -11.51
CA ARG A 620 15.66 -35.78 -10.80
C ARG A 620 14.53 -35.14 -11.60
N SER A 621 14.77 -34.87 -12.88
CA SER A 621 13.76 -34.25 -13.76
C SER A 621 12.51 -35.13 -13.96
N ILE A 622 12.68 -36.45 -14.14
CA ILE A 622 11.56 -37.38 -14.30
C ILE A 622 10.78 -37.50 -12.99
N VAL A 623 11.44 -37.70 -11.85
CA VAL A 623 10.78 -37.84 -10.55
C VAL A 623 10.04 -36.55 -10.17
N GLU A 624 10.62 -35.39 -10.40
CA GLU A 624 9.97 -34.09 -10.19
C GLU A 624 8.77 -33.89 -11.13
N ALA A 625 8.87 -34.32 -12.39
CA ALA A 625 7.75 -34.27 -13.33
C ALA A 625 6.57 -35.17 -12.90
N HIS A 626 6.84 -36.24 -12.15
CA HIS A 626 5.83 -37.09 -11.50
C HIS A 626 5.32 -36.52 -10.16
N GLY A 627 5.70 -35.30 -9.78
CA GLY A 627 5.34 -34.68 -8.49
C GLY A 627 6.07 -35.32 -7.29
N GLY A 628 7.12 -36.07 -7.55
CA GLY A 628 7.95 -36.76 -6.57
C GLY A 628 9.19 -35.97 -6.16
N ALA A 629 10.05 -36.60 -5.34
CA ALA A 629 11.37 -36.06 -5.02
C ALA A 629 12.41 -37.18 -4.98
N VAL A 630 13.65 -36.87 -5.39
CA VAL A 630 14.81 -37.76 -5.30
C VAL A 630 15.99 -37.07 -4.65
N TRP A 631 16.64 -37.75 -3.70
CA TRP A 631 17.86 -37.28 -3.05
C TRP A 631 18.79 -38.44 -2.71
N ALA A 632 20.03 -38.11 -2.32
CA ALA A 632 21.02 -39.06 -1.86
C ALA A 632 21.34 -38.82 -0.39
N GLU A 633 21.55 -39.89 0.37
CA GLU A 633 21.97 -39.86 1.77
C GLU A 633 23.29 -40.61 1.93
N SER A 634 24.22 -40.02 2.68
CA SER A 634 25.45 -40.68 3.10
C SER A 634 25.19 -41.43 4.40
N THR A 635 25.21 -42.76 4.37
CA THR A 635 24.98 -43.58 5.57
C THR A 635 26.29 -43.79 6.32
N GLY A 636 26.82 -42.74 6.95
CA GLY A 636 27.84 -42.83 8.01
C GLY A 636 29.12 -43.64 7.70
N GLY A 637 29.53 -43.73 6.42
CA GLY A 637 30.75 -44.43 5.99
C GLY A 637 30.54 -45.81 5.33
N ASP A 638 29.33 -46.38 5.40
CA ASP A 638 29.01 -47.72 4.86
C ASP A 638 28.17 -47.66 3.56
N GLY A 639 28.41 -46.68 2.68
CA GLY A 639 27.81 -46.62 1.35
C GLY A 639 26.87 -45.43 1.11
N ALA A 640 26.00 -45.56 0.10
CA ALA A 640 25.12 -44.49 -0.36
C ALA A 640 23.69 -44.99 -0.54
N ARG A 641 22.70 -44.17 -0.13
CA ARG A 641 21.28 -44.43 -0.33
C ARG A 641 20.69 -43.39 -1.26
N PHE A 642 20.03 -43.82 -2.32
CA PHE A 642 19.21 -42.95 -3.17
C PHE A 642 17.75 -43.20 -2.85
N VAL A 643 17.03 -42.15 -2.47
CA VAL A 643 15.62 -42.24 -2.07
C VAL A 643 14.77 -41.54 -3.11
N VAL A 644 13.76 -42.24 -3.62
CA VAL A 644 12.76 -41.71 -4.55
C VAL A 644 11.41 -41.77 -3.87
N THR A 645 10.69 -40.65 -3.85
CA THR A 645 9.32 -40.56 -3.35
C THR A 645 8.39 -40.09 -4.45
N LEU A 646 7.19 -40.65 -4.48
CA LEU A 646 6.13 -40.42 -5.44
C LEU A 646 4.80 -40.20 -4.68
N PRO A 647 3.91 -39.37 -5.23
CA PRO A 647 2.56 -39.22 -4.69
C PRO A 647 1.73 -40.50 -4.93
N ILE A 648 0.82 -40.81 -4.01
CA ILE A 648 0.11 -42.10 -3.96
C ILE A 648 -1.02 -42.22 -4.99
N GLU A 649 -1.66 -41.11 -5.38
CA GLU A 649 -2.69 -41.09 -6.42
C GLU A 649 -2.83 -39.64 -6.91
N LEU A 650 -2.54 -39.40 -8.20
CA LEU A 650 -2.78 -38.14 -8.89
C LEU A 650 -4.20 -38.20 -9.47
N GLU A 651 -5.16 -37.38 -9.01
CA GLU A 651 -6.35 -37.13 -9.82
C GLU A 651 -5.94 -36.29 -11.04
N GLU A 652 -6.22 -36.83 -12.22
CA GLU A 652 -5.85 -36.36 -13.54
C GLU A 652 -6.31 -34.92 -13.81
N HIS A 653 -5.38 -33.99 -14.06
CA HIS A 653 -5.16 -33.37 -15.37
C HIS A 653 -4.04 -32.31 -15.27
N ALA A 654 -3.06 -32.49 -16.14
CA ALA A 654 -1.74 -31.86 -16.25
C ALA A 654 -1.72 -30.34 -16.46
N GLY A 655 -0.57 -29.73 -16.12
CA GLY A 655 -0.19 -28.42 -16.67
C GLY A 655 1.07 -27.71 -16.13
N THR A 656 2.23 -28.40 -16.05
CA THR A 656 3.63 -27.85 -16.08
C THR A 656 4.06 -26.70 -15.13
N PRO A 657 5.11 -26.89 -14.29
CA PRO A 657 5.57 -25.89 -13.31
C PRO A 657 6.48 -24.81 -13.91
N VAL A 658 6.14 -23.53 -13.66
CA VAL A 658 7.04 -22.37 -13.76
C VAL A 658 7.75 -22.19 -12.41
N ALA A 659 9.04 -21.83 -12.43
CA ALA A 659 9.90 -21.64 -11.25
C ALA A 659 9.30 -20.71 -10.18
N PRO A 660 9.63 -20.91 -8.88
CA PRO A 660 9.07 -20.09 -7.81
C PRO A 660 9.57 -18.64 -7.94
N SER A 661 8.63 -17.69 -7.95
CA SER A 661 8.91 -16.25 -7.97
C SER A 661 9.47 -15.80 -6.62
N GLU A 662 10.18 -14.66 -6.63
CA GLU A 662 10.73 -13.98 -5.45
C GLU A 662 9.67 -13.66 -4.36
N GLU A 663 8.38 -13.79 -4.67
CA GLU A 663 7.25 -13.66 -3.74
C GLU A 663 7.15 -14.79 -2.69
N GLU A 664 7.61 -16.02 -3.00
CA GLU A 664 7.56 -17.14 -2.05
C GLU A 664 8.59 -16.99 -0.91
N ALA A 665 9.71 -16.32 -1.19
CA ALA A 665 10.71 -15.97 -0.17
C ALA A 665 10.21 -14.87 0.78
N GLU A 666 9.35 -13.97 0.30
CA GLU A 666 8.73 -12.92 1.15
C GLU A 666 7.55 -13.44 1.99
N ALA A 667 6.77 -14.41 1.48
CA ALA A 667 5.63 -15.00 2.19
C ALA A 667 6.04 -15.74 3.49
N GLY A 668 7.18 -16.43 3.50
CA GLY A 668 7.72 -17.11 4.68
C GLY A 668 8.06 -16.17 5.85
N THR A 669 8.24 -14.88 5.59
CA THR A 669 8.59 -13.87 6.59
C THR A 669 7.36 -13.30 7.33
N ARG A 670 6.15 -13.44 6.78
CA ARG A 670 4.90 -12.84 7.31
C ARG A 670 4.17 -13.65 8.38
N VAL A 671 4.46 -14.95 8.51
CA VAL A 671 3.66 -15.91 9.32
C VAL A 671 4.29 -16.22 10.69
N ARG A 672 5.53 -15.80 10.93
CA ARG A 672 6.32 -16.13 12.13
C ARG A 672 5.72 -15.52 13.41
N GLY A 673 5.45 -16.35 14.42
CA GLY A 673 5.03 -15.92 15.77
C GLY A 673 3.51 -15.76 16.01
N LYS A 674 2.64 -16.08 15.04
CA LYS A 674 1.17 -16.08 15.23
C LYS A 674 0.70 -17.29 16.06
N ARG A 675 -0.42 -17.17 16.77
CA ARG A 675 -0.97 -18.19 17.69
C ARG A 675 -2.11 -18.96 17.06
N VAL A 676 -2.02 -20.28 17.05
CA VAL A 676 -3.03 -21.19 16.50
C VAL A 676 -3.54 -22.13 17.58
N LEU A 677 -4.86 -22.34 17.64
CA LEU A 677 -5.50 -23.33 18.51
C LEU A 677 -5.98 -24.50 17.66
N VAL A 678 -5.52 -25.72 17.92
CA VAL A 678 -5.98 -26.96 17.29
C VAL A 678 -6.95 -27.66 18.25
N VAL A 679 -8.12 -28.04 17.77
CA VAL A 679 -9.17 -28.73 18.52
C VAL A 679 -9.44 -30.06 17.84
N ASP A 680 -9.01 -31.15 18.47
CA ASP A 680 -9.07 -32.50 17.89
C ASP A 680 -9.04 -33.51 19.04
N ASP A 681 -10.03 -34.41 19.11
CA ASP A 681 -10.12 -35.43 20.15
C ASP A 681 -9.11 -36.57 19.93
N ASP A 682 -8.61 -36.76 18.70
CA ASP A 682 -7.52 -37.67 18.40
C ASP A 682 -6.15 -37.03 18.68
N HIS A 683 -5.49 -37.51 19.74
CA HIS A 683 -4.18 -37.00 20.15
C HIS A 683 -3.11 -37.10 19.05
N GLY A 684 -3.16 -38.12 18.19
CA GLY A 684 -2.20 -38.32 17.09
C GLY A 684 -2.35 -37.26 16.00
N SER A 685 -3.57 -37.05 15.52
CA SER A 685 -3.94 -36.02 14.53
C SER A 685 -3.63 -34.62 15.06
N ALA A 686 -3.96 -34.34 16.32
CA ALA A 686 -3.68 -33.06 16.95
C ALA A 686 -2.18 -32.73 17.02
N TRP A 687 -1.34 -33.74 17.30
CA TRP A 687 0.13 -33.58 17.35
C TRP A 687 0.76 -33.49 15.96
N ALA A 688 0.23 -34.22 14.97
CA ALA A 688 0.65 -34.08 13.57
C ALA A 688 0.39 -32.66 13.04
N LEU A 689 -0.83 -32.14 13.25
CA LEU A 689 -1.20 -30.76 12.95
C LEU A 689 -0.28 -29.75 13.65
N LYS A 690 -0.02 -29.96 14.95
CA LYS A 690 0.90 -29.13 15.73
C LYS A 690 2.31 -29.13 15.13
N GLY A 691 2.84 -30.28 14.73
CA GLY A 691 4.17 -30.41 14.11
C GLY A 691 4.29 -29.68 12.78
N LEU A 692 3.28 -29.82 11.91
CA LEU A 692 3.21 -29.12 10.61
C LEU A 692 3.18 -27.59 10.78
N LEU A 693 2.38 -27.08 11.72
CA LEU A 693 2.25 -25.64 11.98
C LEU A 693 3.48 -25.05 12.69
N LEU A 694 4.12 -25.79 13.60
CA LEU A 694 5.38 -25.38 14.24
C LEU A 694 6.53 -25.24 13.22
N ARG A 695 6.61 -26.15 12.24
CA ARG A 695 7.61 -26.10 11.15
C ARG A 695 7.49 -24.85 10.27
N ALA A 696 6.27 -24.30 10.16
CA ALA A 696 6.00 -23.04 9.48
C ALA A 696 6.22 -21.78 10.34
N GLY A 697 6.75 -21.93 11.57
CA GLY A 697 7.09 -20.81 12.46
C GLY A 697 5.93 -20.27 13.32
N LEU A 698 4.82 -21.02 13.45
CA LEU A 698 3.65 -20.65 14.25
C LEU A 698 3.75 -21.15 15.70
N THR A 699 3.04 -20.52 16.63
CA THR A 699 2.89 -20.98 18.02
C THR A 699 1.55 -21.71 18.18
N VAL A 700 1.55 -22.96 18.65
CA VAL A 700 0.35 -23.82 18.58
C VAL A 700 -0.05 -24.37 19.95
N GLN A 701 -1.32 -24.20 20.30
CA GLN A 701 -1.99 -24.83 21.44
C GLN A 701 -2.98 -25.89 20.97
N VAL A 702 -3.20 -26.94 21.77
CA VAL A 702 -4.07 -28.06 21.44
C VAL A 702 -5.12 -28.23 22.53
N SER A 703 -6.36 -28.51 22.14
CA SER A 703 -7.48 -28.88 23.01
C SER A 703 -8.12 -30.17 22.49
N HIS A 704 -8.51 -31.06 23.39
CA HIS A 704 -9.13 -32.35 23.03
C HIS A 704 -10.64 -32.39 23.29
N ARG A 705 -11.21 -31.27 23.76
CA ARG A 705 -12.63 -31.15 24.08
C ARG A 705 -13.18 -29.79 23.66
N ALA A 706 -14.45 -29.75 23.28
CA ALA A 706 -15.13 -28.54 22.81
C ALA A 706 -15.33 -27.46 23.90
N ASP A 707 -15.59 -27.88 25.15
CA ASP A 707 -15.76 -26.99 26.31
C ASP A 707 -14.44 -26.29 26.70
N GLU A 708 -13.34 -27.05 26.69
CA GLU A 708 -11.99 -26.53 26.90
C GLU A 708 -11.56 -25.61 25.75
N ALA A 709 -11.86 -25.99 24.50
CA ALA A 709 -11.55 -25.20 23.32
C ALA A 709 -12.23 -23.82 23.33
N LEU A 710 -13.53 -23.76 23.65
CA LEU A 710 -14.27 -22.50 23.81
C LEU A 710 -13.63 -21.61 24.89
N SER A 711 -13.27 -22.21 26.02
CA SER A 711 -12.67 -21.49 27.14
C SER A 711 -11.27 -20.95 26.79
N LEU A 712 -10.48 -21.72 26.04
CA LEU A 712 -9.16 -21.31 25.54
C LEU A 712 -9.27 -20.23 24.46
N ALA A 713 -10.21 -20.36 23.53
CA ALA A 713 -10.46 -19.37 22.48
C ALA A 713 -10.83 -17.99 23.08
N ARG A 714 -11.74 -17.96 24.07
CA ARG A 714 -12.14 -16.74 24.78
C ARG A 714 -10.98 -16.09 25.56
N ARG A 715 -10.21 -16.89 26.32
CA ARG A 715 -9.14 -16.38 27.22
C ARG A 715 -7.85 -16.02 26.50
N ARG A 716 -7.42 -16.83 25.54
CA ARG A 716 -6.11 -16.70 24.89
C ARG A 716 -6.17 -15.94 23.56
N ARG A 717 -7.36 -15.83 22.95
CA ARG A 717 -7.61 -15.12 21.68
C ARG A 717 -6.59 -15.49 20.59
N PRO A 718 -6.59 -16.76 20.12
CA PRO A 718 -5.69 -17.19 19.05
C PRO A 718 -5.96 -16.43 17.74
N ASP A 719 -4.96 -16.38 16.87
CA ASP A 719 -5.03 -15.78 15.54
C ASP A 719 -5.73 -16.70 14.51
N LEU A 720 -5.85 -18.01 14.80
CA LEU A 720 -6.57 -19.03 14.01
C LEU A 720 -7.01 -20.20 14.91
N ILE A 721 -8.16 -20.82 14.60
CA ILE A 721 -8.61 -22.07 15.24
C ILE A 721 -8.76 -23.17 14.17
N LEU A 722 -8.21 -24.36 14.42
CA LEU A 722 -8.50 -25.58 13.65
C LEU A 722 -9.43 -26.47 14.47
N VAL A 723 -10.52 -26.96 13.87
CA VAL A 723 -11.54 -27.76 14.58
C VAL A 723 -11.81 -29.06 13.83
N ASP A 724 -11.57 -30.21 14.47
CA ASP A 724 -12.06 -31.49 13.97
C ASP A 724 -13.59 -31.51 14.06
N LEU A 725 -14.26 -31.90 12.97
CA LEU A 725 -15.70 -32.08 12.93
C LEU A 725 -16.15 -33.32 13.70
N HIS A 726 -15.33 -34.36 13.76
CA HIS A 726 -15.72 -35.66 14.33
C HIS A 726 -15.30 -35.81 15.79
N MET A 727 -15.87 -35.00 16.68
CA MET A 727 -15.60 -35.11 18.12
C MET A 727 -16.77 -35.77 18.88
N PRO A 728 -16.50 -36.63 19.88
CA PRO A 728 -17.52 -37.23 20.73
C PRO A 728 -18.18 -36.18 21.64
N GLY A 729 -19.52 -36.20 21.67
CA GLY A 729 -20.34 -35.28 22.47
C GLY A 729 -20.83 -34.09 21.65
N VAL A 730 -20.02 -33.03 21.56
CA VAL A 730 -20.35 -31.83 20.77
C VAL A 730 -19.66 -31.93 19.41
N ASP A 731 -20.47 -32.15 18.36
CA ASP A 731 -20.03 -32.16 16.95
C ASP A 731 -19.23 -30.87 16.64
N GLY A 732 -18.09 -31.01 15.97
CA GLY A 732 -17.22 -29.89 15.66
C GLY A 732 -17.86 -28.86 14.73
N VAL A 733 -18.84 -29.27 13.90
CA VAL A 733 -19.69 -28.31 13.15
C VAL A 733 -20.39 -27.38 14.12
N ARG A 734 -20.94 -27.93 15.21
CA ARG A 734 -21.66 -27.15 16.20
C ARG A 734 -20.74 -26.24 17.00
N LEU A 735 -19.53 -26.69 17.30
CA LEU A 735 -18.51 -25.85 17.92
C LEU A 735 -18.18 -24.61 17.05
N ILE A 736 -18.08 -24.78 15.73
CA ILE A 736 -17.82 -23.69 14.79
C ILE A 736 -18.95 -22.65 14.82
N GLU A 737 -20.22 -23.09 14.78
CA GLU A 737 -21.37 -22.18 14.86
C GLU A 737 -21.33 -21.35 16.15
N ILE A 738 -21.10 -22.00 17.29
CA ILE A 738 -21.01 -21.33 18.60
C ILE A 738 -19.88 -20.29 18.61
N LEU A 739 -18.70 -20.65 18.10
CA LEU A 739 -17.56 -19.73 18.01
C LEU A 739 -17.84 -18.52 17.09
N ARG A 740 -18.68 -18.68 16.06
CA ARG A 740 -19.06 -17.61 15.13
C ARG A 740 -20.16 -16.70 15.66
N HIS A 741 -21.01 -17.21 16.51
CA HIS A 741 -22.06 -16.45 17.16
C HIS A 741 -21.58 -15.71 18.41
N ASP A 742 -20.44 -16.12 19.00
CA ASP A 742 -19.85 -15.47 20.17
C ASP A 742 -19.00 -14.23 19.79
N PRO A 743 -19.29 -13.02 20.31
CA PRO A 743 -18.57 -11.79 19.96
C PRO A 743 -17.07 -11.80 20.28
N ASP A 744 -16.63 -12.58 21.28
CA ASP A 744 -15.22 -12.68 21.66
C ASP A 744 -14.41 -13.54 20.68
N THR A 745 -15.07 -14.42 19.92
CA THR A 745 -14.41 -15.39 19.02
C THR A 745 -14.82 -15.26 17.56
N ARG A 746 -15.93 -14.58 17.23
CA ARG A 746 -16.52 -14.51 15.87
C ARG A 746 -15.58 -14.02 14.78
N ARG A 747 -14.59 -13.19 15.16
CA ARG A 747 -13.60 -12.60 14.25
C ARG A 747 -12.38 -13.48 14.01
N ILE A 748 -12.18 -14.52 14.82
CA ILE A 748 -11.05 -15.44 14.68
C ILE A 748 -11.35 -16.35 13.48
N PRO A 749 -10.44 -16.50 12.50
CA PRO A 749 -10.64 -17.44 11.39
C PRO A 749 -10.64 -18.88 11.92
N ILE A 750 -11.52 -19.72 11.38
CA ILE A 750 -11.71 -21.11 11.82
C ILE A 750 -11.54 -22.04 10.62
N VAL A 751 -10.63 -23.01 10.68
CA VAL A 751 -10.48 -24.05 9.66
C VAL A 751 -11.08 -25.32 10.20
N ALA A 752 -12.13 -25.80 9.55
CA ALA A 752 -12.72 -27.09 9.87
C ALA A 752 -11.88 -28.22 9.30
N VAL A 753 -11.72 -29.29 10.05
CA VAL A 753 -10.87 -30.42 9.73
C VAL A 753 -11.73 -31.69 9.83
N SER A 754 -11.75 -32.59 8.83
CA SER A 754 -12.63 -33.78 8.92
C SER A 754 -12.20 -34.93 8.00
N GLY A 755 -12.32 -36.18 8.45
CA GLY A 755 -12.08 -37.38 7.63
C GLY A 755 -13.14 -37.71 6.58
N VAL A 756 -14.26 -36.99 6.55
CA VAL A 756 -15.36 -37.18 5.59
C VAL A 756 -15.55 -35.88 4.81
N ARG A 757 -16.04 -35.95 3.55
CA ARG A 757 -16.35 -34.79 2.70
C ARG A 757 -17.56 -33.99 3.20
N ASP A 758 -17.51 -33.51 4.45
CA ASP A 758 -18.53 -32.69 5.12
C ASP A 758 -18.26 -31.18 5.03
N GLY A 759 -17.38 -30.76 4.11
CA GLY A 759 -16.94 -29.37 3.98
C GLY A 759 -18.07 -28.37 3.72
N GLY A 760 -19.11 -28.79 2.99
CA GLY A 760 -20.29 -27.96 2.80
C GLY A 760 -21.06 -27.69 4.09
N ARG A 761 -21.04 -28.61 5.07
CA ARG A 761 -21.69 -28.41 6.38
C ARG A 761 -20.85 -27.48 7.26
N ALA A 762 -19.54 -27.67 7.28
CA ALA A 762 -18.62 -26.83 8.05
C ALA A 762 -18.51 -25.38 7.56
N LEU A 763 -18.46 -25.15 6.24
CA LEU A 763 -18.45 -23.80 5.67
C LEU A 763 -19.77 -23.06 5.93
N ARG A 764 -20.92 -23.78 5.86
CA ARG A 764 -22.23 -23.22 6.20
C ARG A 764 -22.35 -22.86 7.69
N ALA A 765 -21.71 -23.64 8.57
CA ALA A 765 -21.57 -23.34 9.99
C ALA A 765 -20.66 -22.13 10.28
N GLY A 766 -19.96 -21.61 9.25
CA GLY A 766 -19.14 -20.41 9.32
C GLY A 766 -17.64 -20.68 9.41
N ALA A 767 -17.15 -21.89 9.13
CA ALA A 767 -15.71 -22.09 8.98
C ALA A 767 -15.17 -21.16 7.87
N SER A 768 -14.02 -20.52 8.12
CA SER A 768 -13.29 -19.73 7.12
C SER A 768 -12.74 -20.59 6.00
N ALA A 769 -12.39 -21.84 6.30
CA ALA A 769 -11.98 -22.82 5.31
C ALA A 769 -12.25 -24.24 5.83
N PHE A 770 -12.17 -25.22 4.94
CA PHE A 770 -12.35 -26.62 5.28
C PHE A 770 -11.20 -27.47 4.72
N LEU A 771 -10.75 -28.41 5.53
CA LEU A 771 -9.61 -29.26 5.25
C LEU A 771 -9.97 -30.72 5.50
N THR A 772 -10.04 -31.51 4.43
CA THR A 772 -10.38 -32.93 4.52
C THR A 772 -9.17 -33.73 4.98
N LYS A 773 -9.26 -34.48 6.09
CA LYS A 773 -8.31 -35.52 6.50
C LYS A 773 -8.39 -36.70 5.50
N PRO A 774 -7.26 -37.24 5.04
CA PRO A 774 -5.90 -36.76 5.26
C PRO A 774 -5.58 -35.55 4.36
N PHE A 775 -4.82 -34.59 4.90
CA PHE A 775 -4.29 -33.42 4.20
C PHE A 775 -2.79 -33.31 4.46
N ASP A 776 -2.03 -32.79 3.50
CA ASP A 776 -0.59 -32.58 3.65
C ASP A 776 -0.25 -31.19 4.24
N ALA A 777 1.05 -30.97 4.49
CA ALA A 777 1.59 -29.72 5.02
C ALA A 777 1.32 -28.50 4.12
N GLY A 778 1.42 -28.70 2.80
CA GLY A 778 1.20 -27.66 1.81
C GLY A 778 -0.25 -27.22 1.79
N ARG A 779 -1.20 -28.16 1.76
CA ARG A 779 -2.64 -27.87 1.79
C ARG A 779 -3.05 -27.21 3.10
N LEU A 780 -2.52 -27.67 4.23
CA LEU A 780 -2.73 -27.03 5.53
C LEU A 780 -2.20 -25.58 5.51
N LEU A 781 -0.97 -25.34 5.04
CA LEU A 781 -0.38 -24.00 5.03
C LEU A 781 -0.98 -23.08 3.97
N GLN A 782 -1.36 -23.59 2.79
CA GLN A 782 -2.13 -22.84 1.79
C GLN A 782 -3.51 -22.46 2.31
N THR A 783 -4.12 -23.29 3.17
CA THR A 783 -5.39 -22.97 3.83
C THR A 783 -5.21 -21.96 4.97
N VAL A 784 -4.09 -22.04 5.69
CA VAL A 784 -3.84 -21.28 6.93
C VAL A 784 -3.13 -19.95 6.70
N ALA A 785 -2.17 -19.87 5.77
CA ALA A 785 -1.36 -18.69 5.51
C ALA A 785 -2.18 -17.48 5.01
N PRO A 786 -3.17 -17.62 4.10
CA PRO A 786 -4.04 -16.52 3.71
C PRO A 786 -4.90 -16.01 4.87
N LEU A 787 -5.35 -16.92 5.75
CA LEU A 787 -6.16 -16.60 6.92
C LEU A 787 -5.35 -15.87 8.01
N LEU A 788 -4.06 -16.18 8.13
CA LEU A 788 -3.12 -15.53 9.05
C LEU A 788 -2.49 -14.24 8.48
N GLY A 789 -2.53 -14.07 7.15
CA GLY A 789 -2.01 -12.92 6.40
C GLY A 789 -2.89 -11.67 6.39
N GLY A 790 -4.12 -11.76 6.90
CA GLY A 790 -5.02 -10.61 7.08
C GLY A 790 -5.85 -10.24 5.84
N ARG A 791 -6.99 -10.93 5.68
CA ARG A 791 -8.22 -10.61 4.87
C ARG A 791 -8.04 -10.54 3.33
N ALA A 792 -8.93 -11.10 2.47
CA ALA A 792 -10.24 -11.74 2.59
C ALA A 792 -10.54 -12.63 1.34
N GLU A 793 -11.32 -13.73 1.49
CA GLU A 793 -12.02 -14.46 0.41
C GLU A 793 -13.52 -14.52 0.78
N GLY A 794 -14.50 -14.63 -0.12
CA GLY A 794 -14.50 -14.82 -1.57
C GLY A 794 -15.96 -14.85 -2.06
N ARG A 795 -16.29 -14.04 -3.06
CA ARG A 795 -17.65 -13.91 -3.62
C ARG A 795 -17.80 -14.76 -4.88
N ARG A 796 -19.00 -15.30 -5.13
CA ARG A 796 -19.25 -16.22 -6.27
C ARG A 796 -19.71 -15.49 -7.53
N VAL A 797 -18.98 -15.66 -8.62
CA VAL A 797 -19.26 -15.05 -9.93
C VAL A 797 -19.48 -16.14 -10.99
N LEU A 798 -20.54 -16.07 -11.78
CA LEU A 798 -20.79 -16.98 -12.92
C LEU A 798 -20.52 -16.23 -14.23
N VAL A 799 -19.65 -16.78 -15.07
CA VAL A 799 -19.31 -16.25 -16.39
C VAL A 799 -20.07 -17.02 -17.47
N VAL A 800 -20.80 -16.31 -18.32
CA VAL A 800 -21.64 -16.86 -19.40
C VAL A 800 -21.25 -16.17 -20.71
N ASP A 801 -20.60 -16.89 -21.61
CA ASP A 801 -20.15 -16.36 -22.90
C ASP A 801 -19.95 -17.55 -23.85
N ASP A 802 -20.16 -17.45 -25.15
CA ASP A 802 -19.99 -18.58 -26.08
C ASP A 802 -18.55 -18.70 -26.61
N ASP A 803 -17.81 -17.60 -26.60
CA ASP A 803 -16.39 -17.56 -26.98
C ASP A 803 -15.51 -18.13 -25.86
N ALA A 804 -14.86 -19.26 -26.14
CA ALA A 804 -14.00 -19.95 -25.19
C ALA A 804 -12.79 -19.11 -24.73
N SER A 805 -12.29 -18.22 -25.57
CA SER A 805 -11.15 -17.36 -25.25
C SER A 805 -11.57 -16.27 -24.27
N ILE A 806 -12.74 -15.67 -24.48
CA ILE A 806 -13.28 -14.62 -23.61
C ILE A 806 -13.71 -15.19 -22.26
N ARG A 807 -14.35 -16.37 -22.25
CA ARG A 807 -14.63 -17.09 -20.99
C ARG A 807 -13.35 -17.35 -20.19
N ALA A 808 -12.32 -17.90 -20.83
CA ALA A 808 -11.06 -18.22 -20.16
C ALA A 808 -10.42 -16.97 -19.53
N LEU A 809 -10.40 -15.85 -20.27
CA LEU A 809 -9.89 -14.57 -19.78
C LEU A 809 -10.66 -14.05 -18.56
N CYS A 810 -12.00 -14.07 -18.60
CA CYS A 810 -12.84 -13.67 -17.47
C CYS A 810 -12.59 -14.54 -16.24
N VAL A 811 -12.50 -15.85 -16.45
CA VAL A 811 -12.32 -16.83 -15.38
C VAL A 811 -10.96 -16.69 -14.72
N GLU A 812 -9.89 -16.58 -15.50
CA GLU A 812 -8.53 -16.42 -14.99
C GLU A 812 -8.38 -15.12 -14.21
N THR A 813 -8.91 -14.02 -14.77
CA THR A 813 -8.91 -12.70 -14.13
C THR A 813 -9.63 -12.72 -12.77
N LEU A 814 -10.85 -13.28 -12.73
CA LEU A 814 -11.67 -13.25 -11.52
C LEU A 814 -11.19 -14.25 -10.47
N ARG A 815 -10.68 -15.42 -10.87
CA ARG A 815 -10.02 -16.35 -9.94
C ARG A 815 -8.74 -15.73 -9.37
N GLY A 816 -7.95 -15.02 -10.17
CA GLY A 816 -6.78 -14.27 -9.72
C GLY A 816 -7.09 -13.16 -8.70
N LEU A 817 -8.32 -12.62 -8.73
CA LEU A 817 -8.81 -11.62 -7.77
C LEU A 817 -9.49 -12.23 -6.53
N GLY A 818 -9.43 -13.56 -6.34
CA GLY A 818 -9.98 -14.24 -5.17
C GLY A 818 -11.49 -14.47 -5.21
N TYR A 819 -12.12 -14.37 -6.39
CA TYR A 819 -13.52 -14.77 -6.60
C TYR A 819 -13.63 -16.25 -6.91
N ALA A 820 -14.69 -16.89 -6.42
CA ALA A 820 -15.06 -18.24 -6.85
C ALA A 820 -15.84 -18.13 -8.16
N VAL A 821 -15.35 -18.77 -9.24
CA VAL A 821 -15.89 -18.57 -10.59
C VAL A 821 -16.39 -19.87 -11.22
N ALA A 822 -17.65 -19.87 -11.69
CA ALA A 822 -18.22 -20.92 -12.55
C ALA A 822 -18.44 -20.41 -13.98
N GLU A 823 -18.60 -21.35 -14.91
CA GLU A 823 -18.58 -21.10 -16.35
C GLU A 823 -19.81 -21.71 -17.02
N ALA A 824 -20.36 -20.99 -18.00
CA ALA A 824 -21.43 -21.48 -18.88
C ALA A 824 -21.15 -20.98 -20.31
N CYS A 825 -21.39 -21.84 -21.30
CA CYS A 825 -21.14 -21.53 -22.71
C CYS A 825 -22.42 -21.25 -23.52
N ASP A 826 -23.58 -21.51 -22.93
CA ASP A 826 -24.88 -21.42 -23.58
C ASP A 826 -25.99 -21.19 -22.55
N ALA A 827 -27.21 -20.89 -22.99
CA ALA A 827 -28.36 -20.60 -22.14
C ALA A 827 -28.76 -21.81 -21.28
N LYS A 828 -28.55 -23.03 -21.77
CA LYS A 828 -28.86 -24.26 -21.04
C LYS A 828 -27.91 -24.49 -19.86
N SER A 829 -26.60 -24.47 -20.11
CA SER A 829 -25.54 -24.60 -19.08
C SER A 829 -25.59 -23.44 -18.09
N PHE A 830 -26.00 -22.25 -18.53
CA PHE A 830 -26.26 -21.13 -17.63
C PHE A 830 -27.33 -21.46 -16.59
N LEU A 831 -28.49 -22.01 -16.99
CA LEU A 831 -29.57 -22.36 -16.07
C LEU A 831 -29.18 -23.50 -15.11
N GLU A 832 -28.39 -24.46 -15.60
CA GLU A 832 -27.84 -25.55 -14.78
C GLU A 832 -26.88 -25.00 -13.71
N GLN A 833 -25.95 -24.13 -14.10
CA GLN A 833 -24.97 -23.51 -13.20
C GLN A 833 -25.60 -22.47 -12.26
N LEU A 834 -26.60 -21.73 -12.71
CA LEU A 834 -27.31 -20.76 -11.88
C LEU A 834 -27.94 -21.44 -10.65
N SER A 835 -28.47 -22.64 -10.84
CA SER A 835 -29.10 -23.46 -9.80
C SER A 835 -28.07 -24.14 -8.90
N ALA A 836 -26.99 -24.68 -9.50
CA ALA A 836 -25.97 -25.46 -8.81
C ALA A 836 -24.93 -24.59 -8.08
N PHE A 837 -24.43 -23.55 -8.74
CA PHE A 837 -23.35 -22.69 -8.26
C PHE A 837 -23.84 -21.51 -7.40
N ARG A 838 -25.11 -21.12 -7.55
CA ARG A 838 -25.75 -19.98 -6.84
C ARG A 838 -24.85 -18.73 -6.82
N PRO A 839 -24.58 -18.15 -7.99
CA PRO A 839 -23.73 -16.97 -8.10
C PRO A 839 -24.35 -15.74 -7.43
N GLU A 840 -23.50 -14.91 -6.85
CA GLU A 840 -23.86 -13.58 -6.35
C GLU A 840 -23.84 -12.56 -7.48
N LEU A 841 -23.04 -12.79 -8.52
CA LEU A 841 -22.97 -11.98 -9.72
C LEU A 841 -22.84 -12.87 -10.97
N VAL A 842 -23.53 -12.50 -12.05
CA VAL A 842 -23.44 -13.15 -13.35
C VAL A 842 -22.85 -12.16 -14.36
N LEU A 843 -21.78 -12.56 -15.03
CA LEU A 843 -21.27 -11.91 -16.23
C LEU A 843 -21.89 -12.62 -17.44
N MET A 844 -22.66 -11.92 -18.25
CA MET A 844 -23.48 -12.55 -19.29
C MET A 844 -23.29 -11.88 -20.65
N ASP A 845 -22.88 -12.67 -21.65
CA ASP A 845 -22.90 -12.23 -23.04
C ASP A 845 -24.35 -12.02 -23.51
N VAL A 846 -24.52 -10.99 -24.33
CA VAL A 846 -25.78 -10.70 -25.00
C VAL A 846 -26.03 -11.67 -26.17
N GLY A 847 -24.98 -12.07 -26.88
CA GLY A 847 -25.06 -12.87 -28.11
C GLY A 847 -24.80 -14.36 -27.90
N LEU A 848 -25.68 -15.09 -27.19
CA LEU A 848 -25.52 -16.55 -27.00
C LEU A 848 -26.06 -17.36 -28.20
N PRO A 849 -25.48 -18.54 -28.50
CA PRO A 849 -25.83 -19.36 -29.66
C PRO A 849 -27.24 -19.96 -29.61
N ASP A 850 -27.83 -20.10 -28.43
CA ASP A 850 -29.12 -20.74 -28.17
C ASP A 850 -30.16 -19.83 -27.47
N GLY A 851 -29.88 -18.53 -27.32
CA GLY A 851 -30.82 -17.56 -26.74
C GLY A 851 -30.30 -16.11 -26.67
N ASP A 852 -31.17 -15.14 -26.35
CA ASP A 852 -30.80 -13.74 -26.08
C ASP A 852 -30.53 -13.56 -24.57
N GLY A 853 -29.34 -13.06 -24.21
CA GLY A 853 -28.97 -12.77 -22.81
C GLY A 853 -29.94 -11.84 -22.09
N PHE A 854 -30.65 -10.96 -22.81
CA PHE A 854 -31.69 -10.09 -22.24
C PHE A 854 -32.95 -10.85 -21.81
N GLU A 855 -33.31 -11.94 -22.51
CA GLU A 855 -34.43 -12.80 -22.12
C GLU A 855 -34.08 -13.63 -20.88
N LEU A 856 -32.82 -14.08 -20.76
CA LEU A 856 -32.33 -14.78 -19.57
C LEU A 856 -32.34 -13.91 -18.33
N LEU A 857 -31.97 -12.63 -18.44
CA LEU A 857 -32.11 -11.67 -17.34
C LEU A 857 -33.58 -11.53 -16.90
N SER A 858 -34.51 -11.46 -17.86
CA SER A 858 -35.93 -11.33 -17.54
C SER A 858 -36.44 -12.56 -16.76
N LYS A 859 -35.96 -13.77 -17.08
CA LYS A 859 -36.25 -15.00 -16.32
C LYS A 859 -35.60 -15.00 -14.93
N LEU A 860 -34.34 -14.56 -14.83
CA LEU A 860 -33.59 -14.39 -13.57
C LEU A 860 -34.31 -13.48 -12.58
N LYS A 861 -34.85 -12.35 -13.06
CA LYS A 861 -35.57 -11.37 -12.23
C LYS A 861 -36.99 -11.82 -11.89
N ALA A 862 -37.60 -12.69 -12.69
CA ALA A 862 -38.94 -13.25 -12.41
C ALA A 862 -38.94 -14.34 -11.33
N ASP A 863 -37.83 -15.04 -11.11
CA ASP A 863 -37.69 -16.08 -10.08
C ASP A 863 -37.26 -15.49 -8.72
N ARG A 864 -38.03 -15.79 -7.66
CA ARG A 864 -37.77 -15.31 -6.29
C ARG A 864 -36.43 -15.78 -5.73
N ALA A 865 -35.91 -16.93 -6.16
CA ALA A 865 -34.64 -17.45 -5.67
C ALA A 865 -33.42 -16.72 -6.27
N THR A 866 -33.57 -16.12 -7.45
CA THR A 866 -32.48 -15.51 -8.21
C THR A 866 -32.69 -14.02 -8.50
N THR A 867 -33.84 -13.44 -8.11
CA THR A 867 -34.18 -12.03 -8.38
C THR A 867 -33.11 -11.07 -7.84
N PHE A 868 -32.46 -11.46 -6.74
CA PHE A 868 -31.41 -10.69 -6.11
C PHE A 868 -30.04 -10.88 -6.76
N THR A 869 -29.81 -11.85 -7.65
CA THR A 869 -28.50 -12.03 -8.32
C THR A 869 -28.19 -10.83 -9.21
N SER A 870 -26.97 -10.29 -9.08
CA SER A 870 -26.53 -9.14 -9.85
C SER A 870 -26.08 -9.59 -11.24
N VAL A 871 -26.32 -8.79 -12.28
CA VAL A 871 -25.98 -9.14 -13.66
C VAL A 871 -25.20 -8.01 -14.33
N ILE A 872 -24.02 -8.34 -14.86
CA ILE A 872 -23.23 -7.47 -15.74
C ILE A 872 -23.27 -8.07 -17.14
N PHE A 873 -23.66 -7.27 -18.14
CA PHE A 873 -23.64 -7.74 -19.52
C PHE A 873 -22.29 -7.54 -20.19
N ILE A 874 -21.93 -8.46 -21.09
CA ILE A 874 -20.78 -8.37 -21.99
C ILE A 874 -21.33 -8.33 -23.43
N SER A 875 -20.86 -7.45 -24.32
CA SER A 875 -21.33 -7.43 -25.72
C SER A 875 -20.29 -6.86 -26.69
N ALA A 876 -20.28 -7.37 -27.92
CA ALA A 876 -19.38 -6.95 -29.00
C ALA A 876 -19.79 -5.63 -29.71
N ARG A 877 -20.93 -5.02 -29.35
CA ARG A 877 -21.46 -3.82 -30.04
C ARG A 877 -21.37 -2.56 -29.17
N HIS A 878 -20.77 -1.51 -29.72
CA HIS A 878 -20.73 -0.15 -29.15
C HIS A 878 -22.02 0.66 -29.40
N ASP A 879 -23.20 0.03 -29.44
CA ASP A 879 -24.47 0.77 -29.64
C ASP A 879 -25.05 1.25 -28.30
N LEU A 880 -25.19 2.58 -28.16
CA LEU A 880 -25.78 3.24 -26.99
C LEU A 880 -27.19 2.70 -26.68
N ARG A 881 -27.94 2.22 -27.68
CA ARG A 881 -29.30 1.71 -27.51
C ARG A 881 -29.36 0.38 -26.76
N GLU A 882 -28.39 -0.51 -26.95
CA GLU A 882 -28.33 -1.81 -26.25
C GLU A 882 -27.95 -1.61 -24.77
N LYS A 883 -27.03 -0.69 -24.48
CA LYS A 883 -26.67 -0.32 -23.10
C LYS A 883 -27.86 0.26 -22.33
N VAL A 884 -28.65 1.13 -22.95
CA VAL A 884 -29.88 1.69 -22.35
C VAL A 884 -30.94 0.59 -22.14
N ARG A 885 -31.02 -0.39 -23.05
CA ARG A 885 -31.93 -1.54 -22.92
C ARG A 885 -31.51 -2.47 -21.77
N ALA A 886 -30.22 -2.76 -21.61
CA ALA A 886 -29.67 -3.58 -20.54
C ALA A 886 -30.02 -3.06 -19.13
N LEU A 887 -29.85 -1.75 -18.92
CA LEU A 887 -30.15 -1.10 -17.64
C LEU A 887 -31.66 -1.03 -17.37
N ARG A 888 -32.49 -0.79 -18.40
CA ARG A 888 -33.97 -0.76 -18.24
C ARG A 888 -34.58 -2.11 -17.90
N LEU A 889 -33.94 -3.21 -18.30
CA LEU A 889 -34.36 -4.58 -18.00
C LEU A 889 -33.88 -5.08 -16.63
N GLY A 890 -33.14 -4.25 -15.87
CA GLY A 890 -32.70 -4.57 -14.52
C GLY A 890 -31.30 -5.20 -14.42
N GLY A 891 -30.43 -4.98 -15.42
CA GLY A 891 -28.99 -5.26 -15.32
C GLY A 891 -28.28 -4.21 -14.48
N ASP A 892 -27.26 -4.64 -13.73
CA ASP A 892 -26.54 -3.81 -12.75
C ASP A 892 -25.39 -3.01 -13.39
N ASP A 893 -24.73 -3.56 -14.43
CA ASP A 893 -23.72 -2.85 -15.24
C ASP A 893 -23.56 -3.48 -16.66
N TYR A 894 -22.69 -2.90 -17.49
CA TYR A 894 -22.42 -3.34 -18.88
C TYR A 894 -20.95 -3.12 -19.31
N ILE A 895 -20.37 -4.09 -20.02
CA ILE A 895 -18.99 -4.16 -20.54
C ILE A 895 -19.00 -4.43 -22.06
N THR A 896 -18.13 -3.74 -22.81
CA THR A 896 -17.97 -3.95 -24.27
C THR A 896 -16.76 -4.83 -24.58
N LYS A 897 -16.89 -5.79 -25.50
CA LYS A 897 -15.77 -6.60 -26.04
C LYS A 897 -15.01 -5.78 -27.13
N PRO A 898 -13.67 -5.79 -27.16
CA PRO A 898 -12.75 -6.38 -26.16
C PRO A 898 -12.66 -5.51 -24.90
N PHE A 899 -12.42 -6.15 -23.74
CA PHE A 899 -12.24 -5.48 -22.44
C PHE A 899 -10.97 -5.96 -21.75
N GLU A 900 -10.38 -5.10 -20.91
CA GLU A 900 -9.18 -5.41 -20.13
C GLU A 900 -9.52 -6.14 -18.81
N ALA A 901 -8.62 -7.02 -18.35
CA ALA A 901 -8.76 -7.79 -17.11
C ALA A 901 -8.96 -6.89 -15.86
N LEU A 902 -8.25 -5.78 -15.77
CA LEU A 902 -8.37 -4.83 -14.66
C LEU A 902 -9.74 -4.12 -14.64
N GLU A 903 -10.30 -3.79 -15.81
CA GLU A 903 -11.64 -3.18 -15.91
C GLU A 903 -12.73 -4.15 -15.46
N LEU A 904 -12.66 -5.41 -15.91
CA LEU A 904 -13.56 -6.48 -15.50
C LEU A 904 -13.57 -6.64 -13.98
N GLY A 905 -12.38 -6.73 -13.37
CA GLY A 905 -12.22 -6.87 -11.93
C GLY A 905 -12.86 -5.72 -11.14
N ALA A 906 -12.57 -4.48 -11.54
CA ALA A 906 -13.08 -3.28 -10.86
C ALA A 906 -14.61 -3.15 -10.94
N ARG A 907 -15.23 -3.52 -12.08
CA ARG A 907 -16.69 -3.48 -12.24
C ARG A 907 -17.40 -4.55 -11.41
N VAL A 908 -16.85 -5.76 -11.39
CA VAL A 908 -17.36 -6.87 -10.57
C VAL A 908 -17.30 -6.49 -9.08
N GLU A 909 -16.19 -5.93 -8.61
CA GLU A 909 -16.04 -5.50 -7.21
C GLU A 909 -17.04 -4.39 -6.83
N SER A 910 -17.22 -3.39 -7.70
CA SER A 910 -18.13 -2.25 -7.47
C SER A 910 -19.59 -2.68 -7.32
N VAL A 911 -20.08 -3.57 -8.20
CA VAL A 911 -21.46 -4.10 -8.16
C VAL A 911 -21.67 -4.94 -6.91
N LEU A 912 -20.71 -5.81 -6.57
CA LEU A 912 -20.77 -6.64 -5.38
C LEU A 912 -20.75 -5.78 -4.09
N ARG A 913 -19.93 -4.73 -4.01
CA ARG A 913 -19.89 -3.82 -2.84
C ARG A 913 -21.19 -3.04 -2.63
N ARG A 914 -21.83 -2.58 -3.71
CA ARG A 914 -23.15 -1.90 -3.64
C ARG A 914 -24.23 -2.86 -3.12
N ARG A 915 -24.27 -4.09 -3.61
CA ARG A 915 -25.15 -5.17 -3.14
C ARG A 915 -24.98 -5.47 -1.64
N GLU A 916 -23.76 -5.48 -1.14
CA GLU A 916 -23.45 -5.71 0.29
C GLU A 916 -24.05 -4.63 1.20
N SER A 917 -24.08 -3.39 0.71
CA SER A 917 -24.65 -2.24 1.42
C SER A 917 -26.19 -2.26 1.40
N GLU A 918 -26.80 -2.82 0.35
CA GLU A 918 -28.26 -2.95 0.19
C GLU A 918 -28.84 -4.17 0.92
N LEU A 919 -28.10 -5.29 1.01
CA LEU A 919 -28.49 -6.49 1.77
C LEU A 919 -28.35 -6.35 3.29
N ALA A 920 -27.72 -5.28 3.78
CA ALA A 920 -27.53 -4.99 5.20
C ALA A 920 -28.81 -4.47 5.92
N ALA A 921 -29.96 -4.41 5.23
CA ALA A 921 -31.21 -3.92 5.79
C ALA A 921 -32.17 -5.06 6.23
N SER A 922 -31.98 -5.58 7.48
CA SER A 922 -32.98 -6.14 8.46
C SER A 922 -32.39 -7.31 9.32
N PRO A 923 -32.45 -7.34 10.68
CA PRO A 923 -31.26 -7.02 11.50
C PRO A 923 -30.46 -8.17 12.16
N THR A 924 -30.89 -9.44 12.20
CA THR A 924 -30.07 -10.47 12.89
C THR A 924 -30.12 -11.85 12.21
N THR A 925 -31.27 -12.49 12.04
CA THR A 925 -31.36 -13.94 11.67
C THR A 925 -31.47 -14.27 10.18
N ARG A 926 -31.58 -13.25 9.30
CA ARG A 926 -31.84 -13.41 7.85
C ARG A 926 -33.12 -14.20 7.48
N LEU A 927 -34.00 -14.47 8.44
CA LEU A 927 -35.31 -15.10 8.19
C LEU A 927 -36.34 -14.05 7.73
N PRO A 928 -37.36 -14.45 6.95
CA PRO A 928 -38.48 -13.58 6.59
C PRO A 928 -39.16 -12.96 7.83
N GLY A 929 -39.32 -11.63 7.82
CA GLY A 929 -39.88 -10.87 8.93
C GLY A 929 -41.41 -10.93 9.03
N SER A 930 -41.98 -10.20 9.98
CA SER A 930 -43.42 -10.18 10.32
C SER A 930 -44.36 -10.02 9.11
N SER A 931 -44.03 -9.17 8.14
CA SER A 931 -44.87 -8.95 6.94
C SER A 931 -44.81 -10.09 5.92
N ALA A 932 -43.76 -10.91 5.94
CA ALA A 932 -43.70 -12.12 5.13
C ALA A 932 -44.44 -13.28 5.80
N ILE A 933 -44.36 -13.37 7.14
CA ILE A 933 -45.16 -14.32 7.95
C ILE A 933 -46.65 -14.09 7.70
N GLU A 934 -47.11 -12.84 7.81
CA GLU A 934 -48.51 -12.47 7.60
C GLU A 934 -48.99 -12.85 6.19
N ARG A 935 -48.25 -12.47 5.14
CA ARG A 935 -48.58 -12.81 3.75
C ARG A 935 -48.58 -14.32 3.46
N GLU A 936 -47.68 -15.07 4.10
CA GLU A 936 -47.64 -16.52 3.97
C GLU A 936 -48.92 -17.14 4.53
N VAL A 937 -49.27 -16.77 5.77
CA VAL A 937 -50.44 -17.27 6.49
C VAL A 937 -51.74 -16.87 5.75
N GLU A 938 -51.87 -15.60 5.38
CA GLU A 938 -53.04 -15.10 4.63
C GLU A 938 -53.21 -15.81 3.28
N ARG A 939 -52.12 -16.10 2.57
CA ARG A 939 -52.17 -16.84 1.31
C ARG A 939 -52.65 -18.28 1.50
N ARG A 940 -52.26 -18.96 2.59
CA ARG A 940 -52.76 -20.33 2.87
C ARG A 940 -54.23 -20.32 3.27
N ILE A 941 -54.65 -19.35 4.09
CA ILE A 941 -56.06 -19.12 4.45
C ILE A 941 -56.89 -18.86 3.17
N ALA A 942 -56.44 -17.95 2.30
CA ALA A 942 -57.15 -17.60 1.08
C ALA A 942 -57.29 -18.77 0.08
N ARG A 943 -56.35 -19.73 0.12
CA ARG A 943 -56.38 -20.95 -0.70
C ARG A 943 -57.14 -22.11 -0.05
N GLY A 944 -57.58 -21.96 1.20
CA GLY A 944 -58.24 -23.03 1.96
C GLY A 944 -57.32 -24.23 2.23
N GLU A 945 -56.00 -24.02 2.27
CA GLU A 945 -55.02 -25.07 2.54
C GLU A 945 -55.01 -25.38 4.06
N ALA A 946 -54.89 -26.65 4.45
CA ALA A 946 -54.73 -27.02 5.86
C ALA A 946 -53.27 -26.81 6.31
N PHE A 947 -53.05 -26.03 7.37
CA PHE A 947 -51.73 -25.72 7.90
C PHE A 947 -51.74 -25.51 9.41
N THR A 948 -50.56 -25.60 10.03
CA THR A 948 -50.32 -25.33 11.44
C THR A 948 -49.28 -24.23 11.57
N LEU A 949 -49.61 -23.22 12.36
CA LEU A 949 -48.76 -22.09 12.72
C LEU A 949 -48.15 -22.33 14.11
N CYS A 950 -46.84 -22.57 14.16
CA CYS A 950 -46.08 -22.80 15.37
C CYS A 950 -45.29 -21.54 15.77
N TYR A 951 -45.49 -21.03 16.98
CA TYR A 951 -44.67 -19.98 17.58
C TYR A 951 -43.66 -20.59 18.56
N LEU A 952 -42.42 -20.09 18.52
CA LEU A 952 -41.29 -20.55 19.33
C LEU A 952 -40.69 -19.35 20.06
N ASP A 953 -40.55 -19.44 21.38
CA ASP A 953 -40.06 -18.34 22.23
C ASP A 953 -38.99 -18.81 23.21
N LEU A 954 -37.89 -18.06 23.29
CA LEU A 954 -36.76 -18.35 24.17
C LEU A 954 -36.97 -17.82 25.58
N ASP A 955 -37.05 -18.72 26.57
CA ASP A 955 -37.25 -18.36 27.96
C ASP A 955 -35.97 -17.80 28.60
N ASN A 956 -36.09 -16.75 29.42
CA ASN A 956 -34.97 -16.14 30.16
C ASN A 956 -33.84 -15.52 29.28
N LEU A 957 -34.07 -15.25 27.99
CA LEU A 957 -33.08 -14.57 27.13
C LEU A 957 -32.64 -13.21 27.69
N LYS A 958 -33.56 -12.46 28.30
CA LYS A 958 -33.23 -11.18 28.96
C LYS A 958 -32.27 -11.37 30.14
N ALA A 959 -32.49 -12.37 31.00
CA ALA A 959 -31.59 -12.62 32.13
C ALA A 959 -30.20 -13.03 31.63
N PHE A 960 -30.13 -13.85 30.58
CA PHE A 960 -28.87 -14.17 29.92
C PHE A 960 -28.16 -12.92 29.38
N ASN A 961 -28.92 -12.05 28.71
CA ASN A 961 -28.43 -10.78 28.19
C ASN A 961 -27.89 -9.85 29.29
N ASP A 962 -28.58 -9.75 30.43
CA ASP A 962 -28.17 -8.91 31.54
C ASP A 962 -26.89 -9.45 32.22
N HIS A 963 -26.66 -10.78 32.19
CA HIS A 963 -25.46 -11.40 32.74
C HIS A 963 -24.25 -11.37 31.78
N TYR A 964 -24.45 -11.71 30.51
CA TYR A 964 -23.37 -11.93 29.52
C TYR A 964 -23.27 -10.86 28.43
N GLY A 965 -24.25 -9.95 28.34
CA GLY A 965 -24.31 -8.84 27.40
C GLY A 965 -25.03 -9.14 26.07
N TYR A 966 -25.50 -8.06 25.43
CA TYR A 966 -26.33 -8.07 24.21
C TYR A 966 -25.69 -8.82 23.04
N ALA A 967 -24.38 -8.66 22.84
CA ALA A 967 -23.72 -9.30 21.72
C ALA A 967 -23.66 -10.85 21.84
N LYS A 968 -23.66 -11.40 23.06
CA LYS A 968 -23.77 -12.86 23.28
C LYS A 968 -25.21 -13.33 23.15
N ALA A 969 -26.18 -12.52 23.60
CA ALA A 969 -27.61 -12.81 23.41
C ALA A 969 -27.99 -12.85 21.92
N ASP A 970 -27.48 -11.92 21.10
CA ASP A 970 -27.68 -11.91 19.64
C ASP A 970 -27.14 -13.20 18.99
N GLY A 971 -26.02 -13.72 19.50
CA GLY A 971 -25.45 -14.99 19.08
C GLY A 971 -26.39 -16.19 19.32
N ILE A 972 -27.11 -16.20 20.44
CA ILE A 972 -28.13 -17.22 20.72
C ILE A 972 -29.30 -17.10 19.73
N ILE A 973 -29.75 -15.89 19.45
CA ILE A 973 -30.84 -15.64 18.49
C ILE A 973 -30.45 -16.16 17.10
N LEU A 974 -29.23 -15.90 16.64
CA LEU A 974 -28.69 -16.43 15.38
C LEU A 974 -28.68 -17.96 15.36
N GLN A 975 -28.10 -18.58 16.39
CA GLN A 975 -28.00 -20.02 16.52
C GLN A 975 -29.38 -20.71 16.53
N THR A 976 -30.36 -20.06 17.15
CA THR A 976 -31.75 -20.52 17.22
C THR A 976 -32.37 -20.52 15.82
N GLY A 977 -32.16 -19.45 15.04
CA GLY A 977 -32.62 -19.39 13.66
C GLY A 977 -32.00 -20.45 12.75
N ASP A 978 -30.69 -20.71 12.89
CA ASP A 978 -30.00 -21.75 12.11
C ASP A 978 -30.49 -23.16 12.47
N LEU A 979 -30.64 -23.43 13.78
CA LEU A 979 -31.19 -24.69 14.28
C LEU A 979 -32.60 -24.96 13.74
N LEU A 980 -33.43 -23.93 13.67
CA LEU A 980 -34.80 -24.05 13.18
C LEU A 980 -34.84 -24.43 11.70
N ARG A 981 -33.96 -23.85 10.87
CA ARG A 981 -33.85 -24.22 9.44
C ARG A 981 -33.41 -25.68 9.26
N GLU A 982 -32.48 -26.16 10.08
CA GLU A 982 -32.00 -27.55 10.03
C GLU A 982 -33.11 -28.56 10.36
N VAL A 983 -33.85 -28.31 11.44
CA VAL A 983 -34.92 -29.20 11.91
C VAL A 983 -36.07 -29.23 10.92
N VAL A 984 -36.51 -28.08 10.42
CA VAL A 984 -37.59 -28.02 9.42
C VAL A 984 -37.15 -28.68 8.11
N GLY A 985 -35.90 -28.47 7.67
CA GLY A 985 -35.37 -29.14 6.48
C GLY A 985 -35.32 -30.67 6.59
N SER A 986 -35.15 -31.20 7.80
CA SER A 986 -35.03 -32.65 8.05
C SER A 986 -36.36 -33.34 8.35
N PHE A 987 -37.28 -32.64 9.01
CA PHE A 987 -38.51 -33.24 9.54
C PHE A 987 -39.81 -32.61 9.02
N GLY A 988 -39.73 -31.43 8.39
CA GLY A 988 -40.85 -30.72 7.77
C GLY A 988 -41.11 -31.13 6.31
N ASN A 989 -41.94 -30.36 5.61
CA ASN A 989 -42.23 -30.51 4.18
C ASN A 989 -41.47 -29.46 3.35
N PRO A 990 -41.29 -29.69 2.03
CA PRO A 990 -40.60 -28.75 1.14
C PRO A 990 -41.22 -27.35 1.08
N ASP A 991 -42.53 -27.26 1.27
CA ASP A 991 -43.29 -26.02 1.22
C ASP A 991 -43.46 -25.36 2.60
N ASP A 992 -42.79 -25.86 3.64
CA ASP A 992 -42.88 -25.27 4.98
C ASP A 992 -42.17 -23.91 5.03
N PHE A 993 -42.74 -22.98 5.79
CA PHE A 993 -42.24 -21.61 5.91
C PHE A 993 -41.69 -21.35 7.31
N ILE A 994 -40.60 -20.59 7.40
CA ILE A 994 -39.96 -20.19 8.66
C ILE A 994 -39.83 -18.68 8.67
N GLY A 995 -40.13 -18.05 9.80
CA GLY A 995 -40.00 -16.60 9.97
C GLY A 995 -39.44 -16.20 11.33
N HIS A 996 -38.95 -14.96 11.42
CA HIS A 996 -38.50 -14.33 12.66
C HIS A 996 -39.31 -13.06 12.90
N VAL A 997 -40.02 -12.98 14.02
CA VAL A 997 -40.91 -11.86 14.33
C VAL A 997 -40.09 -10.70 14.88
N ALA A 998 -39.45 -10.92 16.03
CA ALA A 998 -38.50 -10.01 16.67
C ALA A 998 -37.86 -10.68 17.89
N GLY A 999 -36.60 -10.38 18.19
CA GLY A 999 -35.96 -10.83 19.44
C GLY A 999 -35.95 -12.36 19.58
N ASP A 1000 -36.62 -12.85 20.63
CA ASP A 1000 -36.79 -14.24 21.03
C ASP A 1000 -37.91 -15.00 20.28
N ASP A 1001 -38.70 -14.33 19.44
CA ASP A 1001 -39.90 -14.89 18.80
C ASP A 1001 -39.69 -15.39 17.36
N PHE A 1002 -39.87 -16.70 17.15
CA PHE A 1002 -39.76 -17.38 15.86
C PHE A 1002 -41.08 -18.07 15.46
N VAL A 1003 -41.25 -18.28 14.15
CA VAL A 1003 -42.46 -18.89 13.58
C VAL A 1003 -42.11 -19.98 12.58
N VAL A 1004 -42.86 -21.09 12.62
CA VAL A 1004 -42.87 -22.12 11.58
C VAL A 1004 -44.31 -22.34 11.11
N VAL A 1005 -44.52 -22.38 9.80
CA VAL A 1005 -45.78 -22.74 9.16
C VAL A 1005 -45.58 -24.07 8.44
N THR A 1006 -46.22 -25.13 8.93
CA THR A 1006 -46.08 -26.50 8.41
C THR A 1006 -47.44 -27.17 8.29
N THR A 1007 -47.49 -28.44 7.89
CA THR A 1007 -48.73 -29.22 7.88
C THR A 1007 -49.06 -29.77 9.27
N PRO A 1008 -50.35 -30.02 9.58
CA PRO A 1008 -50.75 -30.56 10.89
C PRO A 1008 -50.05 -31.87 11.25
N ALA A 1009 -49.83 -32.74 10.26
CA ALA A 1009 -49.15 -34.02 10.45
C ALA A 1009 -47.66 -33.88 10.84
N ARG A 1010 -47.03 -32.72 10.63
CA ARG A 1010 -45.60 -32.49 10.87
C ARG A 1010 -45.32 -31.56 12.05
N ALA A 1011 -46.29 -30.75 12.47
CA ALA A 1011 -46.14 -29.71 13.49
C ALA A 1011 -45.53 -30.22 14.80
N GLU A 1012 -46.09 -31.27 15.40
CA GLU A 1012 -45.59 -31.82 16.66
C GLU A 1012 -44.16 -32.35 16.52
N LYS A 1013 -43.89 -33.10 15.45
CA LYS A 1013 -42.58 -33.70 15.23
C LYS A 1013 -41.50 -32.63 15.09
N VAL A 1014 -41.75 -31.61 14.26
CA VAL A 1014 -40.80 -30.50 14.04
C VAL A 1014 -40.50 -29.77 15.36
N CYS A 1015 -41.52 -29.46 16.16
CA CYS A 1015 -41.32 -28.71 17.41
C CYS A 1015 -40.57 -29.52 18.47
N ARG A 1016 -40.87 -30.82 18.63
CA ARG A 1016 -40.17 -31.68 19.61
C ARG A 1016 -38.71 -31.91 19.25
N GLU A 1017 -38.40 -32.14 17.97
CA GLU A 1017 -37.02 -32.29 17.52
C GLU A 1017 -36.22 -30.99 17.70
N PHE A 1018 -36.87 -29.83 17.48
CA PHE A 1018 -36.25 -28.54 17.74
C PHE A 1018 -35.92 -28.33 19.22
N ILE A 1019 -36.85 -28.63 20.13
CA ILE A 1019 -36.64 -28.56 21.58
C ILE A 1019 -35.44 -29.43 22.00
N ALA A 1020 -35.42 -30.69 21.58
CA ALA A 1020 -34.34 -31.62 21.93
C ALA A 1020 -32.97 -31.18 21.40
N ALA A 1021 -32.95 -30.53 20.23
CA ALA A 1021 -31.72 -29.97 19.68
C ALA A 1021 -31.29 -28.70 20.45
N PHE A 1022 -32.23 -27.82 20.82
CA PHE A 1022 -31.95 -26.59 21.55
C PHE A 1022 -31.33 -26.88 22.94
N ASP A 1023 -31.94 -27.78 23.71
CA ASP A 1023 -31.52 -28.13 25.07
C ASP A 1023 -30.11 -28.72 25.15
N ARG A 1024 -29.64 -29.38 24.07
CA ARG A 1024 -28.28 -29.91 24.00
C ARG A 1024 -27.22 -28.83 23.81
N ILE A 1025 -27.57 -27.73 23.16
CA ILE A 1025 -26.60 -26.72 22.71
C ILE A 1025 -26.55 -25.53 23.65
N ILE A 1026 -27.68 -25.11 24.19
CA ILE A 1026 -27.77 -23.91 25.01
C ILE A 1026 -26.79 -23.88 26.21
N PRO A 1027 -26.46 -25.01 26.91
CA PRO A 1027 -25.51 -24.97 28.01
C PRO A 1027 -24.07 -24.61 27.60
N LEU A 1028 -23.73 -24.72 26.31
CA LEU A 1028 -22.38 -24.40 25.80
C LEU A 1028 -22.14 -22.88 25.69
N TYR A 1029 -23.20 -22.07 25.73
CA TYR A 1029 -23.11 -20.61 25.75
C TYR A 1029 -22.80 -20.04 27.14
N TYR A 1030 -22.98 -20.85 28.19
CA TYR A 1030 -22.71 -20.48 29.58
C TYR A 1030 -21.25 -20.76 29.94
N GLU A 1031 -20.72 -20.01 30.90
CA GLU A 1031 -19.43 -20.33 31.49
C GLU A 1031 -19.48 -21.65 32.27
N ARG A 1032 -18.31 -22.28 32.44
CA ARG A 1032 -18.23 -23.59 33.10
C ARG A 1032 -18.79 -23.55 34.52
N GLU A 1033 -18.50 -22.49 35.26
CA GLU A 1033 -18.98 -22.33 36.64
C GLU A 1033 -20.52 -22.20 36.70
N ASP A 1034 -21.12 -21.41 35.83
CA ASP A 1034 -22.58 -21.23 35.77
C ASP A 1034 -23.31 -22.52 35.37
N ARG A 1035 -22.73 -23.27 34.42
CA ARG A 1035 -23.25 -24.56 33.98
C ARG A 1035 -23.15 -25.64 35.06
N GLU A 1036 -22.05 -25.70 35.80
CA GLU A 1036 -21.90 -26.62 36.94
C GLU A 1036 -22.86 -26.27 38.08
N ARG A 1037 -23.15 -24.98 38.28
CA ARG A 1037 -24.17 -24.51 39.24
C ARG A 1037 -25.61 -24.72 38.77
N GLY A 1038 -25.85 -24.74 37.46
CA GLY A 1038 -27.17 -24.92 36.84
C GLY A 1038 -28.05 -23.67 36.79
N TYR A 1039 -27.52 -22.50 37.17
CA TYR A 1039 -28.25 -21.22 37.13
C TYR A 1039 -27.28 -20.04 36.98
N ILE A 1040 -27.79 -18.90 36.49
CA ILE A 1040 -27.12 -17.59 36.52
C ILE A 1040 -27.78 -16.69 37.56
N GLU A 1041 -27.00 -15.82 38.18
CA GLU A 1041 -27.48 -14.79 39.12
C GLU A 1041 -27.44 -13.42 38.42
N THR A 1042 -28.60 -12.75 38.37
CA THR A 1042 -28.72 -11.39 37.85
C THR A 1042 -29.62 -10.55 38.73
N GLU A 1043 -29.37 -9.25 38.80
CA GLU A 1043 -30.23 -8.31 39.50
C GLU A 1043 -31.49 -8.05 38.68
N ASP A 1044 -32.66 -8.20 39.30
CA ASP A 1044 -33.89 -7.72 38.71
C ASP A 1044 -33.92 -6.18 38.67
N ARG A 1045 -34.93 -5.60 38.00
CA ARG A 1045 -35.11 -4.14 37.88
C ARG A 1045 -35.27 -3.39 39.22
N TYR A 1046 -35.27 -4.09 40.36
CA TYR A 1046 -35.33 -3.55 41.71
C TYR A 1046 -34.04 -3.83 42.52
N GLY A 1047 -32.96 -4.28 41.86
CA GLY A 1047 -31.66 -4.57 42.48
C GLY A 1047 -31.65 -5.84 43.32
N THR A 1048 -32.67 -6.70 43.20
CA THR A 1048 -32.71 -7.98 43.93
C THR A 1048 -32.08 -9.07 43.08
N VAL A 1049 -31.01 -9.69 43.58
CA VAL A 1049 -30.35 -10.81 42.91
C VAL A 1049 -31.31 -12.01 42.86
N ARG A 1050 -31.68 -12.44 41.66
CA ARG A 1050 -32.50 -13.63 41.41
C ARG A 1050 -31.70 -14.68 40.66
N ARG A 1051 -32.05 -15.93 40.90
CA ARG A 1051 -31.50 -17.10 40.19
C ARG A 1051 -32.40 -17.43 39.01
N PHE A 1052 -31.80 -17.50 37.83
CA PHE A 1052 -32.47 -17.94 36.61
C PHE A 1052 -31.85 -19.26 36.17
N PRO A 1053 -32.66 -20.30 35.90
CA PRO A 1053 -32.15 -21.57 35.38
C PRO A 1053 -31.55 -21.36 33.97
N ILE A 1054 -30.82 -22.37 33.49
CA ILE A 1054 -30.36 -22.41 32.10
C ILE A 1054 -31.57 -22.24 31.16
N MET A 1055 -31.39 -21.40 30.14
CA MET A 1055 -32.41 -21.04 29.15
C MET A 1055 -33.09 -22.26 28.51
N SER A 1056 -34.42 -22.16 28.35
CA SER A 1056 -35.30 -23.15 27.71
C SER A 1056 -36.08 -22.54 26.55
N VAL A 1057 -36.86 -23.35 25.82
CA VAL A 1057 -37.70 -22.87 24.71
C VAL A 1057 -39.15 -23.35 24.81
N SER A 1058 -40.08 -22.43 24.60
CA SER A 1058 -41.53 -22.66 24.63
C SER A 1058 -42.10 -22.67 23.20
N ALA A 1059 -42.64 -23.81 22.76
CA ALA A 1059 -43.23 -24.01 21.44
C ALA A 1059 -44.76 -24.15 21.53
N VAL A 1060 -45.51 -23.36 20.77
CA VAL A 1060 -46.98 -23.40 20.73
C VAL A 1060 -47.52 -23.49 19.31
N ALA A 1061 -48.49 -24.37 19.06
CA ALA A 1061 -49.03 -24.64 17.72
C ALA A 1061 -50.53 -24.37 17.62
N VAL A 1062 -50.95 -23.71 16.54
CA VAL A 1062 -52.35 -23.43 16.20
C VAL A 1062 -52.65 -23.93 14.79
N THR A 1063 -53.64 -24.81 14.66
CA THR A 1063 -53.95 -25.51 13.40
C THR A 1063 -55.21 -24.95 12.74
N ASP A 1064 -55.14 -24.66 11.43
CA ASP A 1064 -56.29 -24.34 10.56
C ASP A 1064 -56.53 -25.49 9.58
N THR A 1065 -57.73 -26.07 9.58
CA THR A 1065 -58.14 -27.17 8.69
C THR A 1065 -58.85 -26.71 7.41
N GLY A 1066 -58.66 -25.45 7.00
CA GLY A 1066 -59.17 -24.91 5.73
C GLY A 1066 -60.34 -23.95 5.90
N GLY A 1067 -60.11 -22.82 6.58
CA GLY A 1067 -61.07 -21.71 6.69
C GLY A 1067 -61.65 -21.48 8.08
N THR A 1068 -61.01 -22.00 9.12
CA THR A 1068 -61.41 -21.80 10.53
C THR A 1068 -61.15 -20.37 11.00
N TYR A 1069 -60.11 -19.75 10.45
CA TYR A 1069 -59.64 -18.42 10.82
C TYR A 1069 -59.71 -17.47 9.62
N GLY A 1070 -60.15 -16.22 9.84
CA GLY A 1070 -60.31 -15.22 8.78
C GLY A 1070 -59.05 -14.39 8.51
N SER A 1071 -58.06 -14.41 9.42
CA SER A 1071 -56.83 -13.63 9.29
C SER A 1071 -55.70 -14.19 10.16
N HIS A 1072 -54.46 -13.81 9.83
CA HIS A 1072 -53.28 -14.10 10.66
C HIS A 1072 -53.43 -13.58 12.10
N THR A 1073 -54.04 -12.39 12.28
CA THR A 1073 -54.26 -11.76 13.59
C THR A 1073 -55.11 -12.61 14.53
N GLU A 1074 -56.10 -13.32 13.99
CA GLU A 1074 -56.98 -14.19 14.76
C GLU A 1074 -56.22 -15.42 15.31
N MET A 1075 -55.41 -16.06 14.46
CA MET A 1075 -54.55 -17.18 14.86
C MET A 1075 -53.48 -16.77 15.87
N ALA A 1076 -52.87 -15.60 15.69
CA ALA A 1076 -51.89 -15.04 16.62
C ALA A 1076 -52.51 -14.82 18.03
N GLY A 1077 -53.79 -14.43 18.09
CA GLY A 1077 -54.54 -14.28 19.34
C GLY A 1077 -54.69 -15.59 20.13
N VAL A 1078 -54.97 -16.70 19.45
CA VAL A 1078 -55.05 -18.04 20.07
C VAL A 1078 -53.67 -18.50 20.57
N ALA A 1079 -52.64 -18.30 19.74
CA ALA A 1079 -51.27 -18.65 20.09
C ALA A 1079 -50.78 -17.91 21.35
N ALA A 1080 -51.13 -16.64 21.53
CA ALA A 1080 -50.76 -15.85 22.71
C ALA A 1080 -51.28 -16.45 24.03
N GLY A 1081 -52.50 -17.04 24.02
CA GLY A 1081 -53.07 -17.72 25.17
C GLY A 1081 -52.31 -19.00 25.55
N LEU A 1082 -51.93 -19.80 24.54
CA LEU A 1082 -51.11 -21.00 24.72
C LEU A 1082 -49.70 -20.65 25.22
N LYS A 1083 -49.10 -19.59 24.68
CA LYS A 1083 -47.75 -19.12 25.05
C LYS A 1083 -47.65 -18.81 26.54
N LYS A 1084 -48.68 -18.20 27.12
CA LYS A 1084 -48.74 -17.91 28.57
C LYS A 1084 -48.76 -19.17 29.44
N ARG A 1085 -49.37 -20.26 28.96
CA ARG A 1085 -49.41 -21.56 29.65
C ARG A 1085 -48.07 -22.30 29.50
N ALA A 1086 -47.45 -22.23 28.33
CA ALA A 1086 -46.14 -22.83 28.06
C ALA A 1086 -45.07 -22.25 29.00
N LYS A 1087 -44.98 -20.91 29.11
CA LYS A 1087 -44.01 -20.22 29.99
C LYS A 1087 -44.14 -20.50 31.50
N ALA A 1088 -45.22 -21.14 31.93
CA ALA A 1088 -45.41 -21.52 33.33
C ALA A 1088 -44.85 -22.92 33.66
N ILE A 1089 -44.44 -23.67 32.65
CA ILE A 1089 -43.85 -25.00 32.78
C ILE A 1089 -42.33 -24.82 32.83
N GLU A 1090 -41.67 -25.49 33.78
CA GLU A 1090 -40.22 -25.41 33.93
C GLU A 1090 -39.53 -26.30 32.87
N GLY A 1091 -38.62 -25.71 32.09
CA GLY A 1091 -37.93 -26.37 30.98
C GLY A 1091 -38.64 -26.23 29.64
N SER A 1092 -38.04 -26.80 28.60
CA SER A 1092 -38.54 -26.67 27.22
C SER A 1092 -39.82 -27.49 27.00
N VAL A 1093 -40.82 -26.91 26.33
CA VAL A 1093 -42.18 -27.49 26.24
C VAL A 1093 -42.86 -27.24 24.89
N TYR A 1094 -43.71 -28.18 24.45
CA TYR A 1094 -44.59 -28.06 23.28
C TYR A 1094 -46.06 -28.15 23.68
N LEU A 1095 -46.90 -27.21 23.24
CA LEU A 1095 -48.36 -27.20 23.43
C LEU A 1095 -49.10 -26.95 22.10
N GLU A 1096 -50.19 -27.67 21.84
CA GLU A 1096 -51.04 -27.46 20.67
C GLU A 1096 -52.45 -27.02 21.10
N ASP A 1097 -53.14 -26.26 20.24
CA ASP A 1097 -54.55 -25.90 20.43
C ASP A 1097 -55.47 -27.12 20.39
N ALA A 1098 -56.53 -27.12 21.20
CA ALA A 1098 -57.46 -28.24 21.35
C ALA A 1098 -58.46 -28.40 20.17
N ALA A 1099 -58.31 -27.64 19.08
CA ALA A 1099 -59.22 -27.69 17.93
C ALA A 1099 -59.19 -29.04 17.18
N THR A 1100 -58.15 -29.86 17.37
CA THR A 1100 -58.02 -31.20 16.77
C THR A 1100 -59.07 -32.21 17.29
N GLU A 1101 -59.77 -31.92 18.40
CA GLU A 1101 -60.89 -32.75 18.87
C GLU A 1101 -62.20 -32.57 18.07
N ARG A 1102 -62.32 -31.55 17.20
CA ARG A 1102 -63.54 -31.33 16.40
C ARG A 1102 -63.54 -31.97 15.01
N ALA A 1103 -62.40 -32.47 14.53
CA ALA A 1103 -62.31 -33.16 13.23
C ALA A 1103 -62.50 -34.69 13.33
N SER A 1104 -62.72 -35.22 14.54
CA SER A 1104 -62.98 -36.65 14.82
C SER A 1104 -64.33 -36.92 15.50
N ALA A 1105 -65.28 -35.98 15.38
CA ALA A 1105 -66.68 -36.13 15.83
C ALA A 1105 -67.67 -36.07 14.66
#